data_AF-A0A653TT67-F1
#
_entry.id   AF-A0A653TT67-F1
#
_cell.length_a   1.000
_cell.length_b   1.000
_cell.length_c   1.000
_cell.angle_alpha   90.00
_cell.angle_beta   90.00
_cell.angle_gamma   90.00
#
_symmetry.space_group_name_H-M   'P 1'
#
loop_
_entity.id
_entity.type
_entity.pdbx_description
1 polymer ?
#
loop_
_entity_poly.entity_id
_entity_poly.type
_entity_poly.pdbx_seq_one_letter_code
_entity_poly.pdbx_strand_id
1 'polypeptide(L)'
;MAGPGNGGGQQAQGKPRRSAWQRLFYWSAVLAVWGLIFLVVFFAVFARGLPDTSSLYKVDRQPSITYLDRNGALIATRGTQMAPPADLDALPDYVPAAFIAIEDRRFYHHPGFDPIGMARAMATNMRAGRVVQGGSTLTQQLAKNLFLTPDQNMRRKVQELMLAVWLEMKFSKKEILALYLNRVYFGAGAYGIEAASQRYFDKSAKNLTVGEAALLAGLLKAPSRYSPVSESERAAARATVVLNEMEEAGVITAAQREQAVTQPVIVSRTLATQHAQYFIDWLDKSIRSLVGEPTEDMVVETTLDLTLQTSAERSVRRILDRDEGKGVQQAALVALDGDGRVRAMIGGASYADSQFNRAVDARRQAGSAFKPFVYLAAVEAGYTPQTPVVDQPITIGNWSPRNYSGTFSGNMTLAQAVAQSTNTVAAYVADQVGRDSVARAARRLGIESRIGLEPAMALGAVEVSPLEMATAYDAFANGGRRVDAYGISRIRTPQGRVIYQRETGQSGQAINNPSLYYMNQMLRGVMTSGTGRGAAITGRDLAGKSGTTSDYKDAWFVGYTGGFVTAVWVGKDDNTAMRGVTGGSSPAAIWKGFMEAALPRLNAPRIPDGPAMPEGWVAPDPVGDLMSGLDQNGLPVEPVDPLLGEPYVEDPEAQVQQPSPKQPTFRPTSPQPSPKPMQRDTPNQQPEGRQPERKGDALFF
;
A
#
# COMPACT_ATOMS: atom_id res chain seq x y z
N MET A 1 18.43 20.73 111.15
CA MET A 1 17.45 21.76 110.72
C MET A 1 16.96 21.39 109.33
N ALA A 2 15.71 20.95 109.21
CA ALA A 2 15.09 20.65 107.91
C ALA A 2 13.58 20.92 108.04
N GLY A 3 13.07 21.90 107.28
CA GLY A 3 11.64 22.23 107.23
C GLY A 3 10.89 21.41 106.17
N PRO A 4 9.55 21.26 106.29
CA PRO A 4 8.75 20.50 105.35
C PRO A 4 8.21 21.38 104.21
N GLY A 5 8.24 20.86 102.98
CA GLY A 5 7.69 21.49 101.77
C GLY A 5 6.68 20.58 101.09
N ASN A 6 5.48 21.11 100.90
CA ASN A 6 4.22 20.47 100.55
C ASN A 6 4.21 19.85 99.12
N GLY A 7 3.72 18.62 98.98
CA GLY A 7 3.58 17.92 97.69
C GLY A 7 2.25 18.25 96.99
N GLY A 8 2.32 18.81 95.79
CA GLY A 8 1.18 19.05 94.89
C GLY A 8 1.32 18.26 93.59
N GLY A 9 0.48 17.24 93.41
CA GLY A 9 0.38 16.47 92.17
C GLY A 9 -0.36 17.26 91.08
N GLN A 10 0.26 17.39 89.91
CA GLN A 10 -0.38 17.93 88.70
C GLN A 10 -1.19 16.84 87.99
N GLN A 11 -2.51 17.01 87.95
CA GLN A 11 -3.43 16.25 87.09
C GLN A 11 -3.34 16.72 85.64
N ALA A 12 -3.12 15.78 84.72
CA ALA A 12 -3.18 16.01 83.28
C ALA A 12 -4.61 16.37 82.83
N GLN A 13 -4.81 17.59 82.33
CA GLN A 13 -6.06 18.03 81.71
C GLN A 13 -6.22 17.40 80.32
N GLY A 14 -7.21 16.54 80.16
CA GLY A 14 -7.58 15.96 78.86
C GLY A 14 -8.27 16.96 77.94
N LYS A 15 -7.61 17.39 76.86
CA LYS A 15 -8.10 17.09 75.48
C LYS A 15 -9.63 17.02 75.28
N PRO A 16 -10.45 18.09 75.16
CA PRO A 16 -11.87 17.93 74.85
C PRO A 16 -12.05 17.14 73.52
N ARG A 17 -12.72 15.99 73.59
CA ARG A 17 -12.99 15.13 72.43
C ARG A 17 -13.95 15.87 71.50
N ARG A 18 -13.45 16.37 70.36
CA ARG A 18 -14.27 16.94 69.27
C ARG A 18 -15.43 15.98 68.94
N SER A 19 -16.64 16.53 68.88
CA SER A 19 -17.88 15.85 68.46
C SER A 19 -17.70 15.20 67.07
N ALA A 20 -18.38 14.08 66.82
CA ALA A 20 -18.31 13.36 65.54
C ALA A 20 -18.59 14.27 64.33
N TRP A 21 -19.51 15.23 64.48
CA TRP A 21 -19.86 16.22 63.45
C TRP A 21 -18.75 17.25 63.19
N GLN A 22 -18.04 17.69 64.23
CA GLN A 22 -16.90 18.60 64.08
C GLN A 22 -15.71 17.90 63.41
N ARG A 23 -15.53 16.59 63.63
CA ARG A 23 -14.54 15.80 62.91
C ARG A 23 -14.94 15.61 61.45
N LEU A 24 -16.21 15.32 61.17
CA LEU A 24 -16.72 15.19 59.81
C LEU A 24 -16.51 16.48 59.00
N PHE A 25 -16.87 17.63 59.59
CA PHE A 25 -16.71 18.94 58.94
C PHE A 25 -15.23 19.34 58.77
N TYR A 26 -14.40 19.04 59.77
CA TYR A 26 -12.95 19.26 59.66
C TYR A 26 -12.33 18.39 58.56
N TRP A 27 -12.66 17.10 58.52
CA TRP A 27 -12.11 16.19 57.51
C TRP A 27 -12.68 16.45 56.12
N SER A 28 -13.93 16.90 55.98
CA SER A 28 -14.47 17.34 54.69
C SER A 28 -13.81 18.62 54.19
N ALA A 29 -13.55 19.59 55.07
CA ALA A 29 -12.79 20.79 54.73
C ALA A 29 -11.33 20.47 54.35
N VAL A 30 -10.67 19.58 55.08
CA VAL A 30 -9.32 19.08 54.75
C VAL A 30 -9.31 18.37 53.40
N LEU A 31 -10.29 17.50 53.13
CA LEU A 31 -10.45 16.86 51.81
C LEU A 31 -10.68 17.87 50.69
N ALA A 32 -11.48 18.91 50.92
CA ALA A 32 -11.73 19.96 49.95
C ALA A 32 -10.45 20.76 49.63
N VAL A 33 -9.64 21.10 50.66
CA VAL A 33 -8.36 21.79 50.48
C VAL A 33 -7.35 20.92 49.75
N TRP A 34 -7.20 19.64 50.12
CA TRP A 34 -6.32 18.72 49.39
C TRP A 34 -6.81 18.44 47.97
N GLY A 35 -8.12 18.37 47.76
CA GLY A 35 -8.72 18.30 46.44
C GLY A 35 -8.39 19.53 45.59
N LEU A 36 -8.47 20.73 46.16
CA LEU A 36 -8.11 21.98 45.48
C LEU A 36 -6.62 22.04 45.16
N ILE A 37 -5.75 21.70 46.12
CA ILE A 37 -4.29 21.64 45.90
C ILE A 37 -3.96 20.64 44.80
N PHE A 38 -4.56 19.45 44.85
CA PHE A 38 -4.41 18.45 43.79
C PHE A 38 -4.83 19.02 42.44
N LEU A 39 -5.98 19.69 42.36
CA LEU A 39 -6.49 20.27 41.12
C LEU A 39 -5.55 21.37 40.60
N VAL A 40 -5.08 22.28 41.46
CA VAL A 40 -4.14 23.34 41.07
C VAL A 40 -2.80 22.76 40.59
N VAL A 41 -2.22 21.81 41.33
CA VAL A 41 -0.95 21.16 40.95
C VAL A 41 -1.11 20.34 39.67
N PHE A 42 -2.22 19.60 39.53
CA PHE A 42 -2.56 18.83 38.34
C PHE A 42 -2.64 19.73 37.10
N PHE A 43 -3.40 20.83 37.17
CA PHE A 43 -3.48 21.78 36.07
C PHE A 43 -2.13 22.47 35.80
N ALA A 44 -1.35 22.84 36.83
CA ALA A 44 -0.05 23.49 36.66
C ALA A 44 1.02 22.58 36.02
N VAL A 45 1.04 21.29 36.36
CA VAL A 45 1.96 20.31 35.76
C VAL A 45 1.65 20.10 34.28
N PHE A 46 0.37 19.98 33.93
CA PHE A 46 -0.04 19.77 32.55
C PHE A 46 -0.03 21.07 31.71
N ALA A 47 -0.24 22.23 32.31
CA ALA A 47 -0.16 23.53 31.64
C ALA A 47 1.23 23.81 31.07
N ARG A 48 2.31 23.37 31.75
CA ARG A 48 3.69 23.47 31.23
C ARG A 48 3.93 22.67 29.95
N GLY A 49 3.06 21.70 29.63
CA GLY A 49 3.12 20.90 28.41
C GLY A 49 2.03 21.24 27.39
N LEU A 50 1.33 22.37 27.55
CA LEU A 50 0.35 22.82 26.55
C LEU A 50 1.06 23.48 25.35
N PRO A 51 0.62 23.20 24.11
CA PRO A 51 1.14 23.86 22.91
C PRO A 51 0.88 25.37 22.92
N ASP A 52 1.69 26.13 22.19
CA ASP A 52 1.46 27.57 22.01
C ASP A 52 0.11 27.83 21.34
N THR A 53 -0.67 28.75 21.90
CA THR A 53 -2.01 29.13 21.43
C THR A 53 -1.99 30.39 20.55
N SER A 54 -0.82 30.99 20.34
CA SER A 54 -0.63 32.17 19.49
C SER A 54 -0.88 31.90 17.99
N SER A 55 -0.88 30.64 17.57
CA SER A 55 -1.11 30.18 16.20
C SER A 55 -2.58 29.95 15.83
N LEU A 56 -3.55 30.15 16.76
CA LEU A 56 -4.98 29.89 16.50
C LEU A 56 -5.53 30.60 15.25
N TYR A 57 -5.02 31.79 14.95
CA TYR A 57 -5.43 32.59 13.80
C TYR A 57 -4.52 32.42 12.58
N LYS A 58 -3.37 31.76 12.75
CA LYS A 58 -2.53 31.37 11.61
C LYS A 58 -3.19 30.17 10.96
N VAL A 59 -3.92 30.45 9.89
CA VAL A 59 -4.29 29.42 8.93
C VAL A 59 -2.98 29.00 8.26
N ASP A 60 -2.25 28.07 8.86
CA ASP A 60 -1.27 27.27 8.13
C ASP A 60 -2.08 26.49 7.10
N ARG A 61 -2.28 27.12 5.94
CA ARG A 61 -2.95 26.50 4.82
C ARG A 61 -1.99 25.43 4.32
N GLN A 62 -2.37 24.16 4.48
CA GLN A 62 -1.64 23.11 3.81
C GLN A 62 -1.82 23.29 2.30
N PRO A 63 -0.75 23.49 1.54
CA PRO A 63 -0.86 23.69 0.11
C PRO A 63 -1.58 22.53 -0.57
N SER A 64 -2.40 22.85 -1.56
CA SER A 64 -3.15 21.85 -2.30
C SER A 64 -2.30 21.24 -3.41
N ILE A 65 -2.35 19.93 -3.54
CA ILE A 65 -1.76 19.18 -4.64
C ILE A 65 -2.88 18.64 -5.51
N THR A 66 -2.97 19.09 -6.75
CA THR A 66 -3.94 18.65 -7.75
C THR A 66 -3.30 17.61 -8.66
N TYR A 67 -3.88 16.41 -8.75
CA TYR A 67 -3.37 15.32 -9.59
C TYR A 67 -4.21 15.23 -10.85
N LEU A 68 -3.53 15.28 -12.00
CA LEU A 68 -4.13 15.15 -13.32
C LEU A 68 -3.70 13.84 -13.96
N ASP A 69 -4.61 13.21 -14.69
CA ASP A 69 -4.33 12.05 -15.52
C ASP A 69 -3.51 12.46 -16.76
N ARG A 70 -3.10 11.46 -17.55
CA ARG A 70 -2.31 11.67 -18.76
C ARG A 70 -2.99 12.56 -19.83
N ASN A 71 -4.32 12.74 -19.75
CA ASN A 71 -5.13 13.55 -20.65
C ASN A 71 -5.50 14.91 -20.03
N GLY A 72 -5.02 15.20 -18.81
CA GLY A 72 -5.32 16.43 -18.07
C GLY A 72 -6.60 16.38 -17.26
N ALA A 73 -7.29 15.23 -17.17
CA ALA A 73 -8.48 15.08 -16.35
C ALA A 73 -8.11 15.02 -14.87
N LEU A 74 -8.92 15.63 -14.01
CA LEU A 74 -8.70 15.64 -12.57
C LEU A 74 -8.86 14.23 -11.98
N ILE A 75 -7.82 13.69 -11.34
CA ILE A 75 -7.87 12.44 -10.59
C ILE A 75 -8.24 12.73 -9.14
N ALA A 76 -7.49 13.62 -8.50
CA ALA A 76 -7.61 13.90 -7.09
C ALA A 76 -7.11 15.31 -6.76
N THR A 77 -7.49 15.80 -5.60
CA THR A 77 -6.85 16.96 -4.97
C THR A 77 -6.61 16.61 -3.52
N ARG A 78 -5.37 16.75 -3.07
CA ARG A 78 -4.92 16.60 -1.69
C ARG A 78 -4.58 17.97 -1.12
N GLY A 79 -4.52 18.09 0.20
CA GLY A 79 -4.35 19.39 0.87
C GLY A 79 -5.65 20.19 0.90
N THR A 80 -5.59 21.39 1.47
CA THR A 80 -6.79 22.21 1.69
C THR A 80 -7.23 22.90 0.40
N GLN A 81 -8.42 22.57 -0.10
CA GLN A 81 -9.09 23.40 -1.09
C GLN A 81 -9.39 24.77 -0.45
N MET A 82 -9.07 25.85 -1.16
CA MET A 82 -9.46 27.20 -0.76
C MET A 82 -10.97 27.33 -0.85
N ALA A 83 -11.65 27.10 0.27
CA ALA A 83 -12.95 27.67 0.51
C ALA A 83 -12.80 28.76 1.57
N PRO A 84 -13.36 29.96 1.37
CA PRO A 84 -13.50 30.92 2.46
C PRO A 84 -14.16 30.23 3.66
N PRO A 85 -13.76 30.55 4.91
CA PRO A 85 -14.45 30.04 6.09
C PRO A 85 -15.95 30.26 5.95
N ALA A 86 -16.74 29.22 6.20
CA ALA A 86 -18.19 29.34 6.22
C ALA A 86 -18.56 30.29 7.37
N ASP A 87 -19.32 31.32 7.03
CA ASP A 87 -20.00 32.15 8.01
C ASP A 87 -21.15 31.34 8.61
N LEU A 88 -21.06 31.05 9.91
CA LEU A 88 -22.02 30.21 10.62
C LEU A 88 -23.43 30.81 10.57
N ASP A 89 -23.55 32.14 10.62
CA ASP A 89 -24.84 32.84 10.60
C ASP A 89 -25.46 32.84 9.19
N ALA A 90 -24.68 32.49 8.16
CA ALA A 90 -25.17 32.37 6.79
C ALA A 90 -25.54 30.91 6.40
N LEU A 91 -25.30 29.93 7.28
CA LEU A 91 -25.72 28.56 7.08
C LEU A 91 -27.19 28.38 7.49
N PRO A 92 -27.96 27.49 6.83
CA PRO A 92 -29.28 27.11 7.32
C PRO A 92 -29.19 26.53 8.73
N ASP A 93 -30.15 26.85 9.60
CA ASP A 93 -30.15 26.46 11.02
C ASP A 93 -30.01 24.94 11.25
N TYR A 94 -30.54 24.14 10.34
CA TYR A 94 -30.42 22.67 10.41
C TYR A 94 -29.01 22.15 10.11
N VAL A 95 -28.15 22.93 9.43
CA VAL A 95 -26.79 22.50 9.10
C VAL A 95 -25.94 22.39 10.38
N PRO A 96 -25.71 23.46 11.18
CA PRO A 96 -24.96 23.32 12.43
C PRO A 96 -25.65 22.37 13.42
N ALA A 97 -26.98 22.36 13.43
CA ALA A 97 -27.74 21.51 14.32
C ALA A 97 -27.61 20.00 14.00
N ALA A 98 -27.37 19.62 12.74
CA ALA A 98 -27.06 18.22 12.38
C ALA A 98 -25.81 17.70 13.11
N PHE A 99 -24.76 18.53 13.19
CA PHE A 99 -23.52 18.18 13.88
C PHE A 99 -23.71 18.12 15.39
N ILE A 100 -24.43 19.08 15.96
CA ILE A 100 -24.76 19.09 17.39
C ILE A 100 -25.58 17.84 17.75
N ALA A 101 -26.59 17.49 16.95
CA ALA A 101 -27.46 16.35 17.24
C ALA A 101 -26.69 15.02 17.31
N ILE A 102 -25.75 14.78 16.38
CA ILE A 102 -25.01 13.51 16.31
C ILE A 102 -23.74 13.48 17.17
N GLU A 103 -23.00 14.58 17.29
CA GLU A 103 -21.72 14.61 18.00
C GLU A 103 -21.85 15.03 19.47
N ASP A 104 -22.75 15.98 19.79
CA ASP A 104 -22.80 16.61 21.10
C ASP A 104 -24.16 17.28 21.40
N ARG A 105 -25.19 16.47 21.70
CA ARG A 105 -26.57 16.97 21.92
C ARG A 105 -26.70 18.06 22.99
N ARG A 106 -25.74 18.19 23.91
CA ARG A 106 -25.76 19.18 25.00
C ARG A 106 -24.66 20.22 24.88
N PHE A 107 -24.15 20.42 23.67
CA PHE A 107 -23.09 21.38 23.38
C PHE A 107 -23.26 22.73 24.09
N TYR A 108 -24.47 23.28 24.14
CA TYR A 108 -24.75 24.58 24.77
C TYR A 108 -24.83 24.56 26.32
N HIS A 109 -24.86 23.40 26.96
CA HIS A 109 -25.12 23.24 28.38
C HIS A 109 -23.91 22.80 29.21
N HIS A 110 -22.75 22.59 28.60
CA HIS A 110 -21.54 22.16 29.31
C HIS A 110 -20.32 23.04 28.97
N PRO A 111 -19.33 23.17 29.87
CA PRO A 111 -18.14 24.00 29.66
C PRO A 111 -17.03 23.22 28.93
N GLY A 112 -17.34 22.67 27.75
CA GLY A 112 -16.38 21.96 26.89
C GLY A 112 -16.13 20.50 27.25
N PHE A 113 -16.61 20.01 28.39
CA PHE A 113 -16.66 18.59 28.71
C PHE A 113 -18.02 18.25 29.31
N ASP A 114 -18.53 17.05 29.04
CA ASP A 114 -19.87 16.65 29.46
C ASP A 114 -19.82 15.52 30.51
N PRO A 115 -19.86 15.82 31.82
CA PRO A 115 -19.81 14.80 32.88
C PRO A 115 -20.94 13.78 32.80
N ILE A 116 -22.16 14.25 32.50
CA ILE A 116 -23.33 13.39 32.42
C ILE A 116 -23.26 12.52 31.14
N GLY A 117 -22.71 13.05 30.05
CA GLY A 117 -22.51 12.33 28.80
C GLY A 117 -21.44 11.24 28.94
N MET A 118 -20.34 11.57 29.62
CA MET A 118 -19.28 10.62 29.97
C MET A 118 -19.79 9.52 30.90
N ALA A 119 -20.56 9.85 31.95
CA ALA A 119 -21.14 8.87 32.85
C ALA A 119 -22.12 7.93 32.14
N ARG A 120 -22.97 8.48 31.25
CA ARG A 120 -23.87 7.68 30.39
C ARG A 120 -23.08 6.74 29.50
N ALA A 121 -22.09 7.26 28.77
CA ALA A 121 -21.26 6.47 27.86
C ALA A 121 -20.51 5.35 28.61
N MET A 122 -19.98 5.64 29.80
CA MET A 122 -19.33 4.66 30.66
C MET A 122 -20.30 3.54 31.09
N ALA A 123 -21.51 3.90 31.55
CA ALA A 123 -22.53 2.92 31.93
C ALA A 123 -22.95 2.03 30.74
N THR A 124 -23.13 2.61 29.56
CA THR A 124 -23.45 1.87 28.33
C THR A 124 -22.31 0.93 27.93
N ASN A 125 -21.06 1.41 27.95
CA ASN A 125 -19.88 0.62 27.57
C ASN A 125 -19.62 -0.53 28.55
N MET A 126 -19.84 -0.31 29.86
CA MET A 126 -19.75 -1.35 30.88
C MET A 126 -20.79 -2.45 30.67
N ARG A 127 -22.04 -2.08 30.36
CA ARG A 127 -23.11 -3.05 30.05
C ARG A 127 -22.83 -3.84 28.77
N ALA A 128 -22.21 -3.20 27.77
CA ALA A 128 -21.94 -3.82 26.48
C ALA A 128 -20.62 -4.63 26.43
N GLY A 129 -19.77 -4.55 27.46
CA GLY A 129 -18.47 -5.22 27.49
C GLY A 129 -17.45 -4.70 26.47
N ARG A 130 -17.77 -3.62 25.74
CA ARG A 130 -16.94 -3.00 24.71
C ARG A 130 -17.30 -1.51 24.57
N VAL A 131 -16.44 -0.73 23.92
CA VAL A 131 -16.72 0.69 23.63
C VAL A 131 -17.77 0.77 22.51
N VAL A 132 -18.99 1.17 22.86
CA VAL A 132 -20.12 1.35 21.93
C VAL A 132 -20.44 2.83 21.73
N GLN A 133 -20.28 3.64 22.76
CA GLN A 133 -20.57 5.08 22.76
C GLN A 133 -19.35 5.89 23.15
N GLY A 134 -19.05 6.93 22.36
CA GLY A 134 -18.04 7.94 22.69
C GLY A 134 -18.64 9.01 23.62
N GLY A 135 -17.83 9.49 24.57
CA GLY A 135 -18.23 10.56 25.51
C GLY A 135 -17.48 11.88 25.29
N SER A 136 -16.87 12.09 24.11
CA SER A 136 -16.12 13.32 23.82
C SER A 136 -17.02 14.39 23.19
N THR A 137 -16.85 15.64 23.61
CA THR A 137 -17.63 16.80 23.17
C THR A 137 -17.06 17.43 21.89
N LEU A 138 -17.83 18.28 21.22
CA LEU A 138 -17.35 19.04 20.05
C LEU A 138 -16.10 19.87 20.38
N THR A 139 -16.06 20.49 21.56
CA THR A 139 -14.92 21.32 21.98
C THR A 139 -13.67 20.50 22.25
N GLN A 140 -13.82 19.27 22.78
CA GLN A 140 -12.70 18.33 22.91
C GLN A 140 -12.20 17.84 21.55
N GLN A 141 -13.11 17.57 20.62
CA GLN A 141 -12.74 17.20 19.26
C GLN A 141 -12.00 18.34 18.54
N LEU A 142 -12.45 19.60 18.72
CA LEU A 142 -11.77 20.78 18.21
C LEU A 142 -10.36 20.92 18.80
N ALA A 143 -10.22 20.81 20.13
CA ALA A 143 -8.92 20.88 20.81
C ALA A 143 -7.95 19.80 20.31
N LYS A 144 -8.43 18.57 20.13
CA LYS A 144 -7.67 17.46 19.56
C LYS A 144 -7.15 17.81 18.16
N ASN A 145 -8.00 18.39 17.32
CA ASN A 145 -7.66 18.68 15.92
C ASN A 145 -6.75 19.90 15.76
N LEU A 146 -6.82 20.88 16.66
CA LEU A 146 -6.03 22.12 16.57
C LEU A 146 -4.62 22.01 17.16
N PHE A 147 -4.46 21.29 18.28
CA PHE A 147 -3.25 21.44 19.10
C PHE A 147 -2.48 20.14 19.33
N LEU A 148 -3.06 18.96 19.07
CA LEU A 148 -2.51 17.71 19.57
C LEU A 148 -2.15 16.74 18.44
N THR A 149 -1.07 15.98 18.66
CA THR A 149 -0.62 14.95 17.74
C THR A 149 -1.55 13.71 17.79
N PRO A 150 -1.53 12.84 16.77
CA PRO A 150 -2.36 11.64 16.70
C PRO A 150 -2.13 10.58 17.80
N ASP A 151 -1.11 10.73 18.65
CA ASP A 151 -0.70 9.74 19.67
C ASP A 151 -1.80 9.40 20.68
N GLN A 152 -2.17 8.12 20.80
CA GLN A 152 -3.23 7.69 21.72
C GLN A 152 -2.68 7.34 23.11
N ASN A 153 -2.44 8.35 23.95
CA ASN A 153 -2.09 8.14 25.36
C ASN A 153 -3.01 8.92 26.32
N MET A 154 -3.12 8.47 27.58
CA MET A 154 -3.98 9.11 28.59
C MET A 154 -3.56 10.55 28.88
N ARG A 155 -2.27 10.88 28.74
CA ARG A 155 -1.74 12.23 28.88
C ARG A 155 -2.37 13.17 27.84
N ARG A 156 -2.47 12.75 26.58
CA ARG A 156 -3.15 13.50 25.52
C ARG A 156 -4.61 13.73 25.86
N LYS A 157 -5.31 12.72 26.39
CA LYS A 157 -6.74 12.87 26.73
C LYS A 157 -6.97 13.92 27.83
N VAL A 158 -6.06 14.03 28.79
CA VAL A 158 -6.07 15.11 29.79
C VAL A 158 -5.79 16.47 29.14
N GLN A 159 -4.82 16.54 28.22
CA GLN A 159 -4.54 17.78 27.46
C GLN A 159 -5.74 18.22 26.61
N GLU A 160 -6.44 17.30 25.94
CA GLU A 160 -7.69 17.56 25.20
C GLU A 160 -8.74 18.22 26.11
N LEU A 161 -8.93 17.68 27.31
CA LEU A 161 -9.88 18.22 28.30
C LEU A 161 -9.50 19.65 28.73
N MET A 162 -8.22 19.88 29.05
CA MET A 162 -7.74 21.19 29.49
C MET A 162 -7.85 22.25 28.39
N LEU A 163 -7.46 21.89 27.18
CA LEU A 163 -7.59 22.77 26.02
C LEU A 163 -9.05 23.03 25.67
N ALA A 164 -9.94 22.06 25.86
CA ALA A 164 -11.37 22.27 25.66
C ALA A 164 -11.95 23.29 26.65
N VAL A 165 -11.61 23.19 27.94
CA VAL A 165 -12.01 24.18 28.95
C VAL A 165 -11.43 25.56 28.62
N TRP A 166 -10.17 25.62 28.20
CA TRP A 166 -9.53 26.87 27.80
C TRP A 166 -10.22 27.51 26.57
N LEU A 167 -10.60 26.71 25.57
CA LEU A 167 -11.34 27.19 24.41
C LEU A 167 -12.70 27.80 24.82
N GLU A 168 -13.42 27.18 25.76
CA GLU A 168 -14.71 27.67 26.27
C GLU A 168 -14.60 28.94 27.11
N MET A 169 -13.45 29.17 27.74
CA MET A 169 -13.20 30.42 28.45
C MET A 169 -12.88 31.58 27.50
N LYS A 170 -12.32 31.28 26.33
CA LYS A 170 -11.83 32.28 25.38
C LYS A 170 -12.83 32.60 24.26
N PHE A 171 -13.61 31.61 23.85
CA PHE A 171 -14.53 31.67 22.71
C PHE A 171 -15.95 31.36 23.15
N SER A 172 -16.90 32.05 22.55
CA SER A 172 -18.32 31.73 22.68
C SER A 172 -18.64 30.39 22.02
N LYS A 173 -19.78 29.78 22.40
CA LYS A 173 -20.27 28.54 21.79
C LYS A 173 -20.41 28.64 20.27
N LYS A 174 -20.87 29.78 19.78
CA LYS A 174 -20.99 30.04 18.34
C LYS A 174 -19.63 30.04 17.66
N GLU A 175 -18.63 30.73 18.23
CA GLU A 175 -17.28 30.77 17.68
C GLU A 175 -16.62 29.39 17.70
N ILE A 176 -16.81 28.60 18.77
CA ILE A 176 -16.30 27.23 18.87
C ILE A 176 -16.91 26.35 17.77
N LEU A 177 -18.23 26.45 17.56
CA LEU A 177 -18.91 25.70 16.51
C LEU A 177 -18.46 26.13 15.12
N ALA A 178 -18.29 27.44 14.89
CA ALA A 178 -17.78 27.97 13.63
C ALA A 178 -16.34 27.50 13.35
N LEU A 179 -15.46 27.56 14.36
CA LEU A 179 -14.09 27.04 14.27
C LEU A 179 -14.10 25.54 13.97
N TYR A 180 -14.95 24.77 14.66
CA TYR A 180 -15.10 23.34 14.42
C TYR A 180 -15.53 23.03 12.99
N LEU A 181 -16.64 23.61 12.53
CA LEU A 181 -17.17 23.36 11.20
C LEU A 181 -16.24 23.82 10.09
N ASN A 182 -15.36 24.80 10.33
CA ASN A 182 -14.38 25.28 9.36
C ASN A 182 -13.05 24.53 9.39
N ARG A 183 -12.81 23.66 10.38
CA ARG A 183 -11.53 22.93 10.52
C ARG A 183 -11.65 21.43 10.44
N VAL A 184 -12.83 20.86 10.73
CA VAL A 184 -12.98 19.41 10.74
C VAL A 184 -12.79 18.82 9.34
N TYR A 185 -12.17 17.65 9.29
CA TYR A 185 -11.92 16.91 8.06
C TYR A 185 -13.13 16.07 7.68
N PHE A 186 -13.73 16.36 6.53
CA PHE A 186 -14.92 15.66 6.01
C PHE A 186 -14.59 14.47 5.12
N GLY A 187 -13.30 14.19 4.89
CA GLY A 187 -12.88 13.18 3.92
C GLY A 187 -12.59 13.81 2.55
N ALA A 188 -12.05 12.99 1.65
CA ALA A 188 -11.74 13.38 0.28
C ALA A 188 -10.80 14.59 0.10
N GLY A 189 -10.16 15.13 1.14
CA GLY A 189 -9.40 16.40 1.07
C GLY A 189 -10.23 17.65 1.41
N ALA A 190 -11.49 17.51 1.80
CA ALA A 190 -12.32 18.63 2.26
C ALA A 190 -12.08 18.92 3.76
N TYR A 191 -11.53 20.10 4.05
CA TYR A 191 -11.43 20.65 5.40
C TYR A 191 -12.40 21.81 5.52
N GLY A 192 -13.33 21.68 6.45
CA GLY A 192 -14.39 22.66 6.64
C GLY A 192 -15.64 22.40 5.80
N ILE A 193 -16.78 22.89 6.30
CA ILE A 193 -18.11 22.59 5.77
C ILE A 193 -18.34 23.17 4.36
N GLU A 194 -17.79 24.35 4.05
CA GLU A 194 -17.90 24.96 2.72
C GLU A 194 -17.12 24.14 1.68
N ALA A 195 -15.87 23.80 1.99
CA ALA A 195 -15.07 22.92 1.13
C ALA A 195 -15.74 21.56 0.95
N ALA A 196 -16.34 21.00 2.01
CA ALA A 196 -17.08 19.75 1.92
C ALA A 196 -18.32 19.87 1.03
N SER A 197 -19.14 20.92 1.19
CA SER A 197 -20.32 21.11 0.36
C SER A 197 -19.97 21.25 -1.12
N GLN A 198 -18.96 22.05 -1.45
CA GLN A 198 -18.48 22.20 -2.82
C GLN A 198 -17.93 20.88 -3.36
N ARG A 199 -17.20 20.14 -2.53
CA ARG A 199 -16.57 18.90 -2.93
C ARG A 199 -17.55 17.75 -3.14
N TYR A 200 -18.52 17.59 -2.24
CA TYR A 200 -19.49 16.50 -2.28
C TYR A 200 -20.69 16.82 -3.18
N PHE A 201 -21.06 18.08 -3.36
CA PHE A 201 -22.34 18.44 -4.01
C PHE A 201 -22.23 19.56 -5.05
N ASP A 202 -21.02 20.05 -5.36
CA ASP A 202 -20.76 21.16 -6.29
C ASP A 202 -21.58 22.44 -5.97
N LYS A 203 -21.80 22.73 -4.68
CA LYS A 203 -22.54 23.93 -4.24
C LYS A 203 -22.02 24.50 -2.92
N SER A 204 -22.47 25.70 -2.59
CA SER A 204 -22.14 26.34 -1.31
C SER A 204 -22.86 25.68 -0.13
N ALA A 205 -22.23 25.68 1.05
CA ALA A 205 -22.81 25.13 2.27
C ALA A 205 -24.12 25.81 2.68
N LYS A 206 -24.34 27.06 2.23
CA LYS A 206 -25.59 27.79 2.45
C LYS A 206 -26.80 27.15 1.75
N ASN A 207 -26.55 26.33 0.72
CA ASN A 207 -27.57 25.68 -0.10
C ASN A 207 -27.66 24.17 0.15
N LEU A 208 -27.09 23.68 1.26
CA LEU A 208 -27.21 22.28 1.68
C LEU A 208 -28.66 21.95 1.99
N THR A 209 -29.12 20.76 1.63
CA THR A 209 -30.41 20.23 2.07
C THR A 209 -30.28 19.53 3.42
N VAL A 210 -31.39 19.18 4.06
CA VAL A 210 -31.42 18.40 5.31
C VAL A 210 -30.68 17.06 5.14
N GLY A 211 -30.93 16.35 4.04
CA GLY A 211 -30.28 15.06 3.76
C GLY A 211 -28.77 15.19 3.53
N GLU A 212 -28.33 16.23 2.83
CA GLU A 212 -26.90 16.50 2.60
C GLU A 212 -26.17 16.94 3.87
N ALA A 213 -26.81 17.75 4.71
CA ALA A 213 -26.28 18.14 6.02
C ALA A 213 -26.10 16.90 6.92
N ALA A 214 -27.11 16.02 6.95
CA ALA A 214 -27.06 14.77 7.68
C ALA A 214 -25.97 13.83 7.14
N LEU A 215 -25.78 13.77 5.81
CA LEU A 215 -24.70 13.01 5.18
C LEU A 215 -23.34 13.54 5.63
N LEU A 216 -23.09 14.85 5.52
CA LEU A 216 -21.80 15.45 5.92
C LEU A 216 -21.51 15.29 7.42
N ALA A 217 -22.51 15.47 8.28
CA ALA A 217 -22.36 15.20 9.71
C ALA A 217 -22.09 13.72 10.00
N GLY A 218 -22.68 12.81 9.22
CA GLY A 218 -22.43 11.38 9.32
C GLY A 218 -20.99 10.96 9.02
N LEU A 219 -20.30 11.71 8.13
CA LEU A 219 -18.92 11.44 7.71
C LEU A 219 -17.91 11.55 8.85
N LEU A 220 -18.12 12.46 9.81
CA LEU A 220 -17.10 12.84 10.80
C LEU A 220 -16.59 11.67 11.65
N LYS A 221 -17.45 10.68 11.90
CA LYS A 221 -17.09 9.47 12.65
C LYS A 221 -15.96 8.68 12.01
N ALA A 222 -15.99 8.54 10.67
CA ALA A 222 -14.98 7.82 9.90
C ALA A 222 -15.09 8.21 8.41
N PRO A 223 -14.48 9.34 7.99
CA PRO A 223 -14.73 9.92 6.68
C PRO A 223 -14.46 8.98 5.49
N SER A 224 -13.43 8.13 5.58
CA SER A 224 -13.12 7.15 4.53
C SER A 224 -14.11 5.98 4.48
N ARG A 225 -14.61 5.53 5.63
CA ARG A 225 -15.51 4.37 5.74
C ARG A 225 -16.95 4.69 5.36
N TYR A 226 -17.38 5.93 5.60
CA TYR A 226 -18.71 6.43 5.27
C TYR A 226 -18.71 7.30 4.01
N SER A 227 -17.66 7.24 3.19
CA SER A 227 -17.58 8.03 1.96
C SER A 227 -18.71 7.65 0.99
N PRO A 228 -19.59 8.58 0.59
CA PRO A 228 -20.72 8.30 -0.30
C PRO A 228 -20.30 7.97 -1.74
N VAL A 229 -19.01 8.14 -2.06
CA VAL A 229 -18.43 7.78 -3.37
C VAL A 229 -18.12 6.29 -3.45
N SER A 230 -17.43 5.76 -2.46
CA SER A 230 -16.96 4.37 -2.45
C SER A 230 -17.94 3.44 -1.74
N GLU A 231 -18.72 3.97 -0.79
CA GLU A 231 -19.54 3.22 0.16
C GLU A 231 -20.93 3.86 0.30
N SER A 232 -21.63 4.06 -0.81
CA SER A 232 -22.93 4.78 -0.87
C SER A 232 -23.97 4.25 0.12
N GLU A 233 -24.09 2.92 0.25
CA GLU A 233 -25.03 2.28 1.18
C GLU A 233 -24.67 2.56 2.64
N ARG A 234 -23.39 2.43 3.02
CA ARG A 234 -22.93 2.73 4.39
C ARG A 234 -23.10 4.21 4.72
N ALA A 235 -22.83 5.08 3.75
CA ALA A 235 -23.00 6.52 3.86
C ALA A 235 -24.48 6.88 4.07
N ALA A 236 -25.38 6.31 3.27
CA ALA A 236 -26.82 6.50 3.39
C ALA A 236 -27.36 5.97 4.74
N ALA A 237 -26.95 4.78 5.16
CA ALA A 237 -27.33 4.23 6.47
C ALA A 237 -26.86 5.14 7.62
N ARG A 238 -25.65 5.71 7.53
CA ARG A 238 -25.12 6.63 8.53
C ARG A 238 -25.85 7.98 8.51
N ALA A 239 -26.18 8.53 7.35
CA ALA A 239 -26.97 9.75 7.22
C ALA A 239 -28.36 9.58 7.85
N THR A 240 -29.01 8.43 7.65
CA THR A 240 -30.29 8.11 8.29
C THR A 240 -30.20 8.12 9.81
N VAL A 241 -29.10 7.65 10.40
CA VAL A 241 -28.88 7.77 11.85
C VAL A 241 -28.83 9.24 12.26
N VAL A 242 -28.13 10.09 11.51
CA VAL A 242 -28.10 11.53 11.81
C VAL A 242 -29.48 12.17 11.70
N LEU A 243 -30.27 11.82 10.69
CA LEU A 243 -31.63 12.33 10.53
C LEU A 243 -32.54 11.95 11.71
N ASN A 244 -32.45 10.72 12.20
CA ASN A 244 -33.20 10.29 13.39
C ASN A 244 -32.78 11.09 14.63
N GLU A 245 -31.49 11.37 14.78
CA GLU A 245 -30.96 12.17 15.90
C GLU A 245 -31.42 13.64 15.81
N MET A 246 -31.50 14.20 14.60
CA MET A 246 -32.01 15.56 14.36
C MET A 246 -33.51 15.67 14.68
N GLU A 247 -34.29 14.66 14.34
CA GLU A 247 -35.72 14.58 14.67
C GLU A 247 -35.92 14.47 16.19
N GLU A 248 -35.20 13.58 16.86
CA GLU A 248 -35.28 13.39 18.32
C GLU A 248 -34.84 14.65 19.09
N ALA A 249 -33.89 15.42 18.53
CA ALA A 249 -33.48 16.71 19.06
C ALA A 249 -34.48 17.85 18.77
N GLY A 250 -35.53 17.60 17.97
CA GLY A 250 -36.56 18.59 17.61
C GLY A 250 -36.10 19.65 16.60
N VAL A 251 -34.97 19.41 15.92
CA VAL A 251 -34.38 20.34 14.93
C VAL A 251 -35.11 20.25 13.59
N ILE A 252 -35.63 19.07 13.26
CA ILE A 252 -36.42 18.81 12.06
C ILE A 252 -37.73 18.10 12.44
N THR A 253 -38.76 18.25 11.61
CA THR A 253 -40.02 17.52 11.78
C THR A 253 -39.93 16.10 11.22
N ALA A 254 -40.82 15.21 11.67
CA ALA A 254 -40.96 13.86 11.11
C ALA A 254 -41.16 13.88 9.58
N ALA A 255 -41.93 14.84 9.06
CA ALA A 255 -42.15 15.02 7.63
C ALA A 255 -40.86 15.43 6.88
N GLN A 256 -40.06 16.35 7.43
CA GLN A 256 -38.76 16.72 6.86
C GLN A 256 -37.79 15.55 6.88
N ARG A 257 -37.80 14.75 7.95
CA ARG A 257 -36.98 13.53 8.07
C ARG A 257 -37.36 12.50 7.00
N GLU A 258 -38.65 12.24 6.81
CA GLU A 258 -39.13 11.30 5.79
C GLU A 258 -38.81 11.76 4.36
N GLN A 259 -38.98 13.06 4.09
CA GLN A 259 -38.58 13.65 2.81
C GLN A 259 -37.07 13.53 2.56
N ALA A 260 -36.23 13.77 3.57
CA ALA A 260 -34.78 13.68 3.45
C ALA A 260 -34.29 12.24 3.23
N VAL A 261 -34.99 11.23 3.74
CA VAL A 261 -34.67 9.81 3.50
C VAL A 261 -35.07 9.36 2.10
N THR A 262 -36.18 9.86 1.58
CA THR A 262 -36.70 9.46 0.26
C THR A 262 -36.01 10.18 -0.91
N GLN A 263 -35.41 11.35 -0.67
CA GLN A 263 -34.67 12.09 -1.67
C GLN A 263 -33.21 11.61 -1.76
N PRO A 264 -32.77 10.96 -2.85
CA PRO A 264 -31.40 10.49 -2.96
C PRO A 264 -30.43 11.68 -3.01
N VAL A 265 -29.42 11.66 -2.14
CA VAL A 265 -28.34 12.65 -2.15
C VAL A 265 -27.42 12.33 -3.33
N ILE A 266 -27.36 13.23 -4.31
CA ILE A 266 -26.51 13.08 -5.48
C ILE A 266 -25.14 13.68 -5.16
N VAL A 267 -24.11 12.84 -5.18
CA VAL A 267 -22.71 13.29 -5.02
C VAL A 267 -22.18 13.83 -6.35
N SER A 268 -21.33 14.85 -6.30
CA SER A 268 -20.67 15.45 -7.46
C SER A 268 -19.97 14.40 -8.32
N ARG A 269 -19.99 14.61 -9.65
CA ARG A 269 -19.31 13.72 -10.61
C ARG A 269 -17.79 13.69 -10.38
N THR A 270 -17.24 14.80 -9.90
CA THR A 270 -15.81 14.98 -9.59
C THR A 270 -15.38 14.17 -8.36
N LEU A 271 -16.28 13.95 -7.40
CA LEU A 271 -16.01 13.06 -6.27
C LEU A 271 -16.32 11.60 -6.60
N ALA A 272 -17.40 11.35 -7.35
CA ALA A 272 -17.76 10.03 -7.86
C ALA A 272 -16.63 9.36 -8.65
N THR A 273 -15.64 10.16 -9.09
CA THR A 273 -14.45 9.77 -9.84
C THR A 273 -13.17 9.65 -9.00
N GLN A 274 -13.24 9.56 -7.66
CA GLN A 274 -12.09 9.22 -6.79
C GLN A 274 -11.61 7.77 -6.97
N HIS A 275 -11.33 7.41 -8.21
CA HIS A 275 -10.61 6.24 -8.65
C HIS A 275 -9.11 6.44 -8.35
N ALA A 276 -8.37 5.34 -8.25
CA ALA A 276 -6.90 5.35 -8.12
C ALA A 276 -6.29 5.91 -6.82
N GLN A 277 -6.99 5.88 -5.67
CA GLN A 277 -6.39 6.35 -4.39
C GLN A 277 -5.06 5.65 -4.04
N TYR A 278 -4.95 4.35 -4.30
CA TYR A 278 -3.69 3.61 -4.16
C TYR A 278 -2.54 4.19 -5.00
N PHE A 279 -2.84 4.66 -6.21
CA PHE A 279 -1.87 5.29 -7.10
C PHE A 279 -1.45 6.65 -6.53
N ILE A 280 -2.40 7.46 -6.06
CA ILE A 280 -2.10 8.76 -5.44
C ILE A 280 -1.23 8.59 -4.19
N ASP A 281 -1.55 7.65 -3.30
CA ASP A 281 -0.74 7.40 -2.11
C ASP A 281 0.68 6.91 -2.47
N TRP A 282 0.83 6.14 -3.55
CA TRP A 282 2.14 5.76 -4.09
C TRP A 282 2.93 6.97 -4.61
N LEU A 283 2.24 7.91 -5.27
CA LEU A 283 2.85 9.16 -5.71
C LEU A 283 3.24 10.06 -4.55
N ASP A 284 2.43 10.16 -3.51
CA ASP A 284 2.69 11.04 -2.36
C ASP A 284 4.01 10.70 -1.66
N LYS A 285 4.32 9.40 -1.56
CA LYS A 285 5.62 8.93 -1.07
C LYS A 285 6.78 9.44 -1.95
N SER A 286 6.57 9.53 -3.26
CA SER A 286 7.56 9.98 -4.25
C SER A 286 7.64 11.50 -4.38
N ILE A 287 6.55 12.24 -4.16
CA ILE A 287 6.54 13.70 -4.26
C ILE A 287 7.49 14.30 -3.23
N ARG A 288 7.44 13.83 -1.98
CA ARG A 288 8.30 14.33 -0.89
C ARG A 288 9.79 14.16 -1.21
N SER A 289 10.18 13.06 -1.86
CA SER A 289 11.57 12.84 -2.24
C SER A 289 11.99 13.68 -3.46
N LEU A 290 11.06 14.04 -4.34
CA LEU A 290 11.33 14.84 -5.54
C LEU A 290 11.37 16.35 -5.27
N VAL A 291 10.49 16.87 -4.40
CA VAL A 291 10.31 18.33 -4.21
C VAL A 291 10.47 18.81 -2.76
N GLY A 292 10.63 17.91 -1.79
CA GLY A 292 10.61 18.24 -0.37
C GLY A 292 9.20 18.43 0.20
N GLU A 293 9.08 19.15 1.32
CA GLU A 293 7.77 19.52 1.88
C GLU A 293 7.09 20.57 0.99
N PRO A 294 5.86 20.32 0.48
CA PRO A 294 5.15 21.29 -0.34
C PRO A 294 4.89 22.59 0.43
N THR A 295 5.40 23.72 -0.06
CA THR A 295 5.19 25.06 0.50
C THR A 295 4.20 25.92 -0.29
N GLU A 296 3.86 25.49 -1.51
CA GLU A 296 2.96 26.18 -2.42
C GLU A 296 2.04 25.17 -3.10
N ASP A 297 0.93 25.67 -3.68
CA ASP A 297 0.00 24.81 -4.41
C ASP A 297 0.71 24.20 -5.63
N MET A 298 0.40 22.95 -5.94
CA MET A 298 1.06 22.19 -7.01
C MET A 298 0.04 21.46 -7.88
N VAL A 299 0.36 21.33 -9.16
CA VAL A 299 -0.33 20.49 -10.13
C VAL A 299 0.64 19.39 -10.56
N VAL A 300 0.26 18.15 -10.27
CA VAL A 300 0.99 16.93 -10.58
C VAL A 300 0.34 16.28 -11.79
N GLU A 301 1.02 16.33 -12.93
CA GLU A 301 0.63 15.63 -14.14
C GLU A 301 1.19 14.21 -14.09
N THR A 302 0.29 13.23 -14.07
CA THR A 302 0.62 11.83 -13.85
C THR A 302 0.63 11.04 -15.15
N THR A 303 1.01 9.77 -15.06
CA THR A 303 0.95 8.84 -16.19
C THR A 303 -0.36 8.06 -16.29
N LEU A 304 -1.19 8.13 -15.24
CA LEU A 304 -2.42 7.36 -15.09
C LEU A 304 -3.38 7.63 -16.24
N ASP A 305 -4.06 6.61 -16.71
CA ASP A 305 -5.19 6.73 -17.64
C ASP A 305 -6.48 6.38 -16.90
N LEU A 306 -7.34 7.36 -16.63
CA LEU A 306 -8.56 7.14 -15.85
C LEU A 306 -9.52 6.14 -16.49
N THR A 307 -9.52 6.05 -17.83
CA THR A 307 -10.36 5.10 -18.56
C THR A 307 -9.87 3.66 -18.36
N LEU A 308 -8.55 3.46 -18.45
CA LEU A 308 -7.94 2.17 -18.15
C LEU A 308 -8.09 1.81 -16.67
N GLN A 309 -7.87 2.77 -15.77
CA GLN A 309 -8.07 2.59 -14.33
C GLN A 309 -9.48 2.09 -14.00
N THR A 310 -10.51 2.73 -14.57
CA THR A 310 -11.91 2.33 -14.37
C THR A 310 -12.16 0.91 -14.88
N SER A 311 -11.55 0.53 -16.01
CA SER A 311 -11.64 -0.81 -16.58
C SER A 311 -10.94 -1.85 -15.71
N ALA A 312 -9.81 -1.50 -15.08
CA ALA A 312 -9.11 -2.33 -14.11
C ALA A 312 -9.96 -2.56 -12.86
N GLU A 313 -10.52 -1.49 -12.27
CA GLU A 313 -11.41 -1.58 -11.10
C GLU A 313 -12.62 -2.48 -11.35
N ARG A 314 -13.29 -2.31 -12.50
CA ARG A 314 -14.43 -3.15 -12.88
C ARG A 314 -14.04 -4.61 -13.03
N SER A 315 -12.88 -4.88 -13.63
CA SER A 315 -12.41 -6.25 -13.86
C SER A 315 -12.00 -6.94 -12.55
N VAL A 316 -11.37 -6.21 -11.64
CA VAL A 316 -11.02 -6.71 -10.30
C VAL A 316 -12.28 -6.99 -9.48
N ARG A 317 -13.19 -6.01 -9.32
CA ARG A 317 -14.42 -6.18 -8.51
C ARG A 317 -15.24 -7.38 -8.96
N ARG A 318 -15.49 -7.51 -10.27
CA ARG A 318 -16.25 -8.63 -10.84
C ARG A 318 -15.70 -10.00 -10.43
N ILE A 319 -14.37 -10.15 -10.38
CA ILE A 319 -13.74 -11.43 -10.08
C ILE A 319 -13.65 -11.68 -8.58
N LEU A 320 -13.46 -10.63 -7.77
CA LEU A 320 -13.56 -10.73 -6.31
C LEU A 320 -14.96 -11.21 -5.91
N ASP A 321 -16.01 -10.60 -6.45
CA ASP A 321 -17.40 -10.99 -6.18
C ASP A 321 -17.69 -12.42 -6.64
N ARG A 322 -17.23 -12.80 -7.85
CA ARG A 322 -17.44 -14.13 -8.41
C ARG A 322 -16.75 -15.23 -7.60
N ASP A 323 -15.53 -14.98 -7.13
CA ASP A 323 -14.67 -15.99 -6.52
C ASP A 323 -14.57 -15.86 -4.98
N GLU A 324 -15.41 -15.04 -4.35
CA GLU A 324 -15.48 -14.90 -2.88
C GLU A 324 -15.65 -16.27 -2.20
N GLY A 325 -16.52 -17.14 -2.74
CA GLY A 325 -16.74 -18.51 -2.26
C GLY A 325 -15.55 -19.48 -2.43
N LYS A 326 -14.45 -19.03 -3.04
CA LYS A 326 -13.16 -19.74 -3.13
C LYS A 326 -12.12 -19.16 -2.15
N GLY A 327 -12.49 -18.18 -1.33
CA GLY A 327 -11.60 -17.51 -0.39
C GLY A 327 -10.76 -16.39 -1.01
N VAL A 328 -11.11 -15.93 -2.23
CA VAL A 328 -10.49 -14.75 -2.83
C VAL A 328 -10.95 -13.51 -2.07
N GLN A 329 -10.01 -12.76 -1.48
CA GLN A 329 -10.33 -11.56 -0.68
C GLN A 329 -9.64 -10.30 -1.20
N GLN A 330 -8.43 -10.43 -1.71
CA GLN A 330 -7.63 -9.32 -2.20
C GLN A 330 -7.14 -9.58 -3.61
N ALA A 331 -7.02 -8.51 -4.38
CA ALA A 331 -6.39 -8.51 -5.68
C ALA A 331 -5.60 -7.22 -5.87
N ALA A 332 -4.51 -7.31 -6.61
CA ALA A 332 -3.71 -6.18 -7.03
C ALA A 332 -3.46 -6.26 -8.53
N LEU A 333 -3.45 -5.11 -9.20
CA LEU A 333 -3.22 -5.00 -10.63
C LEU A 333 -2.31 -3.81 -10.90
N VAL A 334 -1.28 -4.01 -11.71
CA VAL A 334 -0.45 -2.93 -12.25
C VAL A 334 -0.36 -3.08 -13.75
N ALA A 335 -0.69 -2.01 -14.48
CA ALA A 335 -0.51 -1.93 -15.93
C ALA A 335 0.52 -0.87 -16.28
N LEU A 336 1.49 -1.24 -17.13
CA LEU A 336 2.66 -0.47 -17.50
C LEU A 336 2.76 -0.37 -19.02
N ASP A 337 3.17 0.78 -19.56
CA ASP A 337 3.58 0.88 -20.96
C ASP A 337 5.09 0.67 -21.15
N GLY A 338 5.51 0.49 -22.41
CA GLY A 338 6.88 0.16 -22.80
C GLY A 338 7.95 1.23 -22.51
N ASP A 339 7.57 2.35 -21.90
CA ASP A 339 8.50 3.38 -21.40
C ASP A 339 8.51 3.45 -19.87
N GLY A 340 7.84 2.51 -19.18
CA GLY A 340 7.75 2.49 -17.72
C GLY A 340 6.66 3.38 -17.13
N ARG A 341 5.69 3.87 -17.92
CA ARG A 341 4.59 4.67 -17.38
C ARG A 341 3.52 3.78 -16.79
N VAL A 342 3.20 3.98 -15.51
CA VAL A 342 2.10 3.27 -14.87
C VAL A 342 0.77 3.84 -15.38
N ARG A 343 0.00 3.02 -16.10
CA ARG A 343 -1.27 3.42 -16.73
C ARG A 343 -2.50 3.09 -15.88
N ALA A 344 -2.41 2.05 -15.05
CA ALA A 344 -3.43 1.71 -14.06
C ALA A 344 -2.80 1.01 -12.85
N MET A 345 -3.36 1.24 -11.66
CA MET A 345 -2.90 0.61 -10.41
C MET A 345 -4.08 0.34 -9.47
N ILE A 346 -4.17 -0.90 -9.00
CA ILE A 346 -5.11 -1.38 -7.97
C ILE A 346 -4.31 -2.02 -6.85
N GLY A 347 -4.45 -1.51 -5.62
CA GLY A 347 -3.72 -1.99 -4.45
C GLY A 347 -4.49 -2.95 -3.54
N GLY A 348 -5.76 -3.22 -3.82
CA GLY A 348 -6.61 -4.08 -3.00
C GLY A 348 -8.08 -4.06 -3.44
N ALA A 349 -8.91 -4.84 -2.76
CA ALA A 349 -10.34 -5.00 -3.04
C ALA A 349 -11.16 -3.71 -2.83
N SER A 350 -10.98 -3.08 -1.67
CA SER A 350 -11.61 -1.81 -1.31
C SER A 350 -10.60 -0.93 -0.58
N TYR A 351 -10.37 0.26 -1.13
CA TYR A 351 -9.53 1.27 -0.48
C TYR A 351 -10.16 1.80 0.83
N ALA A 352 -11.49 1.78 0.92
CA ALA A 352 -12.21 2.23 2.12
C ALA A 352 -12.01 1.29 3.31
N ASP A 353 -11.85 -0.01 3.04
CA ASP A 353 -11.61 -1.02 4.06
C ASP A 353 -10.11 -1.19 4.38
N SER A 354 -9.23 -1.05 3.38
CA SER A 354 -7.78 -1.21 3.54
C SER A 354 -6.99 -0.27 2.64
N GLN A 355 -6.19 0.61 3.23
CA GLN A 355 -5.28 1.51 2.49
C GLN A 355 -3.92 0.85 2.19
N PHE A 356 -3.70 -0.39 2.63
CA PHE A 356 -2.46 -1.11 2.38
C PHE A 356 -2.32 -1.41 0.87
N ASN A 357 -1.31 -0.83 0.21
CA ASN A 357 -1.17 -0.92 -1.24
C ASN A 357 -0.40 -2.18 -1.64
N ARG A 358 -1.12 -3.26 -1.95
CA ARG A 358 -0.53 -4.55 -2.34
C ARG A 358 0.13 -4.54 -3.71
N ALA A 359 -0.10 -3.52 -4.53
CA ALA A 359 0.60 -3.37 -5.81
C ALA A 359 2.08 -3.02 -5.64
N VAL A 360 2.46 -2.39 -4.51
CA VAL A 360 3.82 -1.86 -4.29
C VAL A 360 4.44 -2.34 -2.98
N ASP A 361 3.67 -2.38 -1.89
CA ASP A 361 4.16 -2.64 -0.54
C ASP A 361 4.10 -4.13 -0.15
N ALA A 362 3.18 -4.91 -0.75
CA ALA A 362 3.07 -6.34 -0.45
C ALA A 362 4.09 -7.16 -1.24
N ARG A 363 4.99 -7.83 -0.53
CA ARG A 363 5.90 -8.84 -1.11
C ARG A 363 5.23 -10.21 -0.99
N ARG A 364 4.99 -10.85 -2.12
CA ARG A 364 4.27 -12.13 -2.23
C ARG A 364 5.05 -13.08 -3.10
N GLN A 365 4.99 -14.38 -2.81
CA GLN A 365 5.74 -15.37 -3.56
C GLN A 365 5.27 -15.39 -5.02
N ALA A 366 6.18 -15.15 -5.97
CA ALA A 366 5.86 -15.10 -7.40
C ALA A 366 5.35 -16.44 -7.96
N GLY A 367 5.78 -17.55 -7.36
CA GLY A 367 5.56 -18.89 -7.92
C GLY A 367 6.07 -18.99 -9.36
N SER A 368 5.39 -19.77 -10.19
CA SER A 368 5.80 -19.97 -11.60
C SER A 368 5.84 -18.71 -12.47
N ALA A 369 5.35 -17.55 -12.01
CA ALA A 369 5.54 -16.27 -12.70
C ALA A 369 7.01 -15.81 -12.68
N PHE A 370 7.87 -16.39 -11.83
CA PHE A 370 9.31 -16.11 -11.81
C PHE A 370 10.11 -16.88 -12.88
N LYS A 371 9.56 -17.96 -13.43
CA LYS A 371 10.27 -18.84 -14.38
C LYS A 371 10.80 -18.16 -15.64
N PRO A 372 10.21 -17.07 -16.18
CA PRO A 372 10.81 -16.40 -17.32
C PRO A 372 12.24 -15.91 -17.08
N PHE A 373 12.62 -15.58 -15.84
CA PHE A 373 14.01 -15.22 -15.52
C PHE A 373 14.94 -16.44 -15.54
N VAL A 374 14.44 -17.62 -15.16
CA VAL A 374 15.17 -18.89 -15.27
C VAL A 374 15.44 -19.21 -16.73
N TYR A 375 14.40 -19.16 -17.55
CA TYR A 375 14.51 -19.49 -18.97
C TYR A 375 15.27 -18.42 -19.75
N LEU A 376 15.21 -17.15 -19.33
CA LEU A 376 16.05 -16.10 -19.90
C LEU A 376 17.54 -16.40 -19.67
N ALA A 377 17.93 -16.73 -18.44
CA ALA A 377 19.31 -17.14 -18.15
C ALA A 377 19.73 -18.37 -18.97
N ALA A 378 18.82 -19.32 -19.19
CA ALA A 378 19.08 -20.48 -20.03
C ALA A 378 19.31 -20.14 -21.51
N VAL A 379 18.45 -19.32 -22.11
CA VAL A 379 18.64 -18.93 -23.51
C VAL A 379 19.85 -18.01 -23.70
N GLU A 380 20.25 -17.24 -22.68
CA GLU A 380 21.52 -16.50 -22.67
C GLU A 380 22.74 -17.42 -22.54
N ALA A 381 22.56 -18.61 -21.95
CA ALA A 381 23.56 -19.66 -21.88
C ALA A 381 23.59 -20.60 -23.11
N GLY A 382 22.84 -20.27 -24.17
CA GLY A 382 22.86 -21.02 -25.44
C GLY A 382 21.70 -22.01 -25.65
N TYR A 383 20.75 -22.10 -24.71
CA TYR A 383 19.55 -22.90 -24.94
C TYR A 383 18.65 -22.26 -26.00
N THR A 384 17.93 -23.08 -26.75
CA THR A 384 16.94 -22.65 -27.74
C THR A 384 15.55 -23.17 -27.38
N PRO A 385 14.47 -22.64 -27.97
CA PRO A 385 13.11 -23.15 -27.78
C PRO A 385 12.97 -24.64 -28.11
N GLN A 386 13.85 -25.19 -28.95
CA GLN A 386 13.83 -26.57 -29.42
C GLN A 386 14.80 -27.48 -28.64
N THR A 387 15.58 -26.93 -27.71
CA THR A 387 16.48 -27.74 -26.88
C THR A 387 15.69 -28.86 -26.18
N PRO A 388 16.08 -30.13 -26.37
CA PRO A 388 15.42 -31.25 -25.72
C PRO A 388 15.68 -31.23 -24.22
N VAL A 389 14.64 -31.45 -23.44
CA VAL A 389 14.66 -31.51 -21.99
C VAL A 389 13.76 -32.66 -21.52
N VAL A 390 14.05 -33.21 -20.35
CA VAL A 390 13.32 -34.35 -19.81
C VAL A 390 12.61 -33.94 -18.54
N ASP A 391 11.29 -34.06 -18.54
CA ASP A 391 10.48 -33.98 -17.33
C ASP A 391 10.54 -35.31 -16.58
N GLN A 392 11.32 -35.36 -15.50
CA GLN A 392 11.54 -36.54 -14.67
C GLN A 392 11.80 -36.15 -13.21
N PRO A 393 11.70 -37.09 -12.24
CA PRO A 393 12.12 -36.82 -10.88
C PRO A 393 13.57 -36.32 -10.82
N ILE A 394 13.79 -35.22 -10.11
CA ILE A 394 15.12 -34.67 -9.84
C ILE A 394 15.29 -34.37 -8.35
N THR A 395 16.53 -34.40 -7.88
CA THR A 395 16.90 -34.02 -6.52
C THR A 395 18.12 -33.09 -6.59
N ILE A 396 17.98 -31.89 -6.03
CA ILE A 396 19.05 -30.90 -5.95
C ILE A 396 19.37 -30.71 -4.47
N GLY A 397 20.51 -31.24 -4.03
CA GLY A 397 20.85 -31.32 -2.61
C GLY A 397 19.83 -32.18 -1.85
N ASN A 398 19.12 -31.57 -0.90
CA ASN A 398 18.08 -32.22 -0.09
C ASN A 398 16.64 -31.89 -0.55
N TRP A 399 16.48 -31.27 -1.71
CA TRP A 399 15.20 -30.80 -2.21
C TRP A 399 14.79 -31.50 -3.51
N SER A 400 13.56 -32.01 -3.55
CA SER A 400 12.98 -32.70 -4.71
C SER A 400 11.67 -32.01 -5.12
N PRO A 401 11.67 -31.20 -6.19
CA PRO A 401 10.45 -30.55 -6.67
C PRO A 401 9.45 -31.55 -7.25
N ARG A 402 8.17 -31.18 -7.26
CA ARG A 402 7.10 -31.93 -7.91
C ARG A 402 6.34 -31.05 -8.90
N ASN A 403 5.85 -31.65 -9.97
CA ASN A 403 4.94 -30.99 -10.90
C ASN A 403 3.55 -30.83 -10.29
N TYR A 404 2.84 -29.79 -10.74
CA TYR A 404 1.46 -29.55 -10.33
C TYR A 404 0.52 -30.71 -10.71
N SER A 405 0.74 -31.34 -11.87
CA SER A 405 -0.03 -32.50 -12.35
C SER A 405 0.18 -33.77 -11.51
N GLY A 406 1.25 -33.83 -10.72
CA GLY A 406 1.68 -35.06 -10.04
C GLY A 406 2.29 -36.12 -10.97
N THR A 407 2.37 -35.87 -12.27
CA THR A 407 2.92 -36.77 -13.28
C THR A 407 4.12 -36.15 -14.01
N PHE A 408 4.86 -37.00 -14.72
CA PHE A 408 6.01 -36.62 -15.52
C PHE A 408 5.70 -36.88 -17.00
N SER A 409 5.94 -35.89 -17.86
CA SER A 409 5.68 -35.96 -19.29
C SER A 409 6.81 -36.58 -20.10
N GLY A 410 7.99 -36.81 -19.50
CA GLY A 410 9.16 -37.36 -20.19
C GLY A 410 9.79 -36.35 -21.15
N ASN A 411 10.18 -36.80 -22.34
CA ASN A 411 10.87 -35.99 -23.33
C ASN A 411 9.97 -34.86 -23.85
N MET A 412 10.48 -33.64 -23.82
CA MET A 412 9.81 -32.45 -24.34
C MET A 412 10.82 -31.40 -24.80
N THR A 413 10.37 -30.33 -25.45
CA THR A 413 11.22 -29.19 -25.77
C THR A 413 11.17 -28.14 -24.66
N LEU A 414 12.19 -27.26 -24.60
CA LEU A 414 12.20 -26.15 -23.66
C LEU A 414 10.95 -25.26 -23.81
N ALA A 415 10.49 -25.01 -25.05
CA ALA A 415 9.27 -24.25 -25.31
C ALA A 415 8.02 -24.92 -24.72
N GLN A 416 7.91 -26.25 -24.83
CA GLN A 416 6.81 -27.00 -24.21
C GLN A 416 6.88 -26.92 -22.68
N ALA A 417 8.08 -27.00 -22.10
CA ALA A 417 8.28 -26.89 -20.65
C ALA A 417 7.88 -25.51 -20.11
N VAL A 418 8.16 -24.44 -20.86
CA VAL A 418 7.69 -23.08 -20.54
C VAL A 418 6.17 -22.99 -20.62
N ALA A 419 5.59 -23.49 -21.72
CA ALA A 419 4.14 -23.45 -21.96
C ALA A 419 3.34 -24.20 -20.89
N GLN A 420 3.79 -25.41 -20.54
CA GLN A 420 3.15 -26.26 -19.52
C GLN A 420 3.57 -25.91 -18.10
N SER A 421 4.54 -25.00 -17.94
CA SER A 421 5.05 -24.56 -16.64
C SER A 421 5.63 -25.71 -15.81
N THR A 422 6.35 -26.64 -16.42
CA THR A 422 6.95 -27.84 -15.79
C THR A 422 7.96 -27.44 -14.70
N ASN A 423 7.84 -28.01 -13.49
CA ASN A 423 8.64 -27.60 -12.33
C ASN A 423 10.03 -28.24 -12.31
N THR A 424 10.10 -29.54 -12.58
CA THR A 424 11.34 -30.30 -12.65
C THR A 424 12.31 -29.70 -13.67
N VAL A 425 11.84 -29.41 -14.89
CA VAL A 425 12.66 -28.81 -15.95
C VAL A 425 13.17 -27.42 -15.53
N ALA A 426 12.31 -26.57 -14.95
CA ALA A 426 12.75 -25.25 -14.49
C ALA A 426 13.82 -25.35 -13.40
N ALA A 427 13.66 -26.26 -12.45
CA ALA A 427 14.63 -26.49 -11.39
C ALA A 427 15.95 -27.08 -11.91
N TYR A 428 15.88 -28.06 -12.82
CA TYR A 428 17.06 -28.63 -13.48
C TYR A 428 17.82 -27.56 -14.27
N VAL A 429 17.13 -26.80 -15.12
CA VAL A 429 17.74 -25.75 -15.94
C VAL A 429 18.38 -24.67 -15.07
N ALA A 430 17.71 -24.20 -14.02
CA ALA A 430 18.27 -23.21 -13.10
C ALA A 430 19.57 -23.70 -12.41
N ASP A 431 19.65 -24.99 -12.10
CA ASP A 431 20.84 -25.58 -11.48
C ASP A 431 22.00 -25.73 -12.48
N GLN A 432 21.70 -26.10 -13.74
CA GLN A 432 22.69 -26.21 -14.82
C GLN A 432 23.29 -24.85 -15.22
N VAL A 433 22.47 -23.80 -15.35
CA VAL A 433 22.91 -22.47 -15.84
C VAL A 433 23.46 -21.57 -14.72
N GLY A 434 23.35 -22.03 -13.48
CA GLY A 434 23.69 -21.27 -12.27
C GLY A 434 22.55 -20.40 -11.76
N ARG A 435 22.19 -20.60 -10.49
CA ARG A 435 21.14 -19.83 -9.79
C ARG A 435 21.49 -18.35 -9.66
N ASP A 436 22.78 -18.02 -9.61
CA ASP A 436 23.30 -16.65 -9.65
C ASP A 436 23.05 -15.97 -11.00
N SER A 437 23.12 -16.70 -12.12
CA SER A 437 22.74 -16.19 -13.45
C SER A 437 21.26 -15.84 -13.51
N VAL A 438 20.39 -16.68 -12.93
CA VAL A 438 18.95 -16.41 -12.81
C VAL A 438 18.70 -15.15 -11.98
N ALA A 439 19.37 -15.02 -10.83
CA ALA A 439 19.25 -13.83 -9.99
C ALA A 439 19.73 -12.57 -10.72
N ARG A 440 20.88 -12.63 -11.43
CA ARG A 440 21.37 -11.51 -12.24
C ARG A 440 20.39 -11.11 -13.34
N ALA A 441 19.79 -12.07 -14.04
CA ALA A 441 18.78 -11.79 -15.06
C ALA A 441 17.57 -11.07 -14.46
N ALA A 442 17.01 -11.56 -13.35
CA ALA A 442 15.90 -10.91 -12.66
C ALA A 442 16.24 -9.49 -12.17
N ARG A 443 17.43 -9.30 -11.56
CA ARG A 443 17.93 -7.97 -11.15
C ARG A 443 18.06 -7.01 -12.32
N ARG A 444 18.65 -7.48 -13.43
CA ARG A 444 18.86 -6.69 -14.66
C ARG A 444 17.54 -6.18 -15.24
N LEU A 445 16.45 -6.94 -15.09
CA LEU A 445 15.13 -6.53 -15.56
C LEU A 445 14.34 -5.66 -14.56
N GLY A 446 14.83 -5.44 -13.34
CA GLY A 446 14.22 -4.50 -12.40
C GLY A 446 13.57 -5.13 -11.16
N ILE A 447 13.86 -6.39 -10.83
CA ILE A 447 13.49 -6.95 -9.52
C ILE A 447 14.42 -6.40 -8.44
N GLU A 448 13.87 -5.63 -7.48
CA GLU A 448 14.61 -5.01 -6.37
C GLU A 448 14.51 -5.82 -5.06
N SER A 449 13.47 -6.64 -4.94
CA SER A 449 13.28 -7.56 -3.83
C SER A 449 14.44 -8.54 -3.67
N ARG A 450 14.61 -9.06 -2.44
CA ARG A 450 15.66 -10.04 -2.15
C ARG A 450 15.41 -11.32 -2.94
N ILE A 451 16.43 -11.76 -3.67
CA ILE A 451 16.43 -13.04 -4.39
C ILE A 451 17.38 -13.98 -3.65
N GLY A 452 16.82 -15.01 -3.03
CA GLY A 452 17.59 -16.12 -2.48
C GLY A 452 18.14 -17.02 -3.58
N LEU A 453 19.26 -17.68 -3.33
CA LEU A 453 19.91 -18.59 -4.28
C LEU A 453 19.61 -20.05 -3.98
N GLU A 454 18.65 -20.36 -3.12
CA GLU A 454 18.22 -21.72 -2.81
C GLU A 454 17.56 -22.37 -4.05
N PRO A 455 17.61 -23.70 -4.24
CA PRO A 455 17.05 -24.36 -5.43
C PRO A 455 15.57 -24.02 -5.70
N ALA A 456 14.80 -23.79 -4.63
CA ALA A 456 13.39 -23.39 -4.69
C ALA A 456 13.16 -22.04 -5.43
N MET A 457 14.18 -21.20 -5.60
CA MET A 457 14.07 -19.95 -6.36
C MET A 457 13.59 -20.21 -7.81
N ALA A 458 13.95 -21.36 -8.39
CA ALA A 458 13.58 -21.73 -9.75
C ALA A 458 12.07 -21.89 -9.93
N LEU A 459 11.34 -22.14 -8.83
CA LEU A 459 9.88 -22.25 -8.80
C LEU A 459 9.20 -20.98 -8.28
N GLY A 460 9.96 -19.91 -8.03
CA GLY A 460 9.47 -18.63 -7.57
C GLY A 460 9.20 -18.54 -6.07
N ALA A 461 10.00 -19.22 -5.25
CA ALA A 461 10.15 -18.92 -3.82
C ALA A 461 10.90 -17.59 -3.61
N VAL A 462 10.41 -16.53 -4.28
CA VAL A 462 10.94 -15.17 -4.29
C VAL A 462 9.75 -14.25 -4.06
N GLU A 463 9.83 -13.43 -3.03
CA GLU A 463 8.76 -12.49 -2.68
C GLU A 463 8.95 -11.18 -3.43
N VAL A 464 7.96 -10.80 -4.24
CA VAL A 464 8.00 -9.62 -5.12
C VAL A 464 6.67 -8.87 -5.08
N SER A 465 6.67 -7.61 -5.53
CA SER A 465 5.42 -6.85 -5.70
C SER A 465 4.90 -6.94 -7.15
N PRO A 466 3.59 -6.72 -7.37
CA PRO A 466 3.03 -6.59 -8.72
C PRO A 466 3.69 -5.51 -9.57
N LEU A 467 4.10 -4.39 -8.98
CA LEU A 467 4.83 -3.33 -9.69
C LEU A 467 6.18 -3.82 -10.22
N GLU A 468 6.95 -4.56 -9.41
CA GLU A 468 8.22 -5.14 -9.86
C GLU A 468 8.02 -6.16 -10.98
N MET A 469 7.02 -7.04 -10.84
CA MET A 469 6.73 -8.04 -11.86
C MET A 469 6.29 -7.40 -13.19
N ALA A 470 5.45 -6.36 -13.14
CA ALA A 470 5.07 -5.61 -14.34
C ALA A 470 6.29 -4.93 -14.98
N THR A 471 7.14 -4.29 -14.17
CA THR A 471 8.37 -3.62 -14.63
C THR A 471 9.33 -4.60 -15.28
N ALA A 472 9.57 -5.76 -14.65
CA ALA A 472 10.50 -6.75 -15.16
C ALA A 472 10.02 -7.44 -16.44
N TYR A 473 8.71 -7.57 -16.63
CA TYR A 473 8.14 -8.11 -17.86
C TYR A 473 8.13 -7.11 -19.01
N ASP A 474 8.28 -5.81 -18.74
CA ASP A 474 8.24 -4.76 -19.77
C ASP A 474 9.36 -4.91 -20.80
N ALA A 475 10.53 -5.38 -20.38
CA ALA A 475 11.63 -5.69 -21.28
C ALA A 475 11.23 -6.69 -22.37
N PHE A 476 10.36 -7.67 -22.08
CA PHE A 476 9.88 -8.61 -23.11
C PHE A 476 8.90 -7.95 -24.09
N ALA A 477 8.13 -6.97 -23.60
CA ALA A 477 7.10 -6.27 -24.36
C ALA A 477 7.65 -5.11 -25.21
N ASN A 478 8.76 -4.49 -24.79
CA ASN A 478 9.24 -3.21 -25.32
C ASN A 478 10.50 -3.30 -26.20
N GLY A 479 10.87 -4.51 -26.64
CA GLY A 479 12.06 -4.76 -27.45
C GLY A 479 13.35 -4.96 -26.66
N GLY A 480 13.27 -5.32 -25.37
CA GLY A 480 14.41 -5.71 -24.55
C GLY A 480 15.03 -4.58 -23.73
N ARG A 481 14.37 -3.43 -23.59
CA ARG A 481 14.89 -2.26 -22.88
C ARG A 481 14.48 -2.28 -21.41
N ARG A 482 15.39 -1.93 -20.51
CA ARG A 482 15.08 -1.82 -19.07
C ARG A 482 14.41 -0.49 -18.77
N VAL A 483 13.18 -0.50 -18.27
CA VAL A 483 12.49 0.71 -17.80
C VAL A 483 12.43 0.75 -16.28
N ASP A 484 12.38 1.95 -15.72
CA ASP A 484 12.04 2.17 -14.32
C ASP A 484 10.61 2.69 -14.24
N ALA A 485 9.73 2.00 -13.51
CA ALA A 485 8.33 2.39 -13.41
C ALA A 485 8.17 3.76 -12.72
N TYR A 486 7.34 4.62 -13.31
CA TYR A 486 7.03 5.93 -12.74
C TYR A 486 5.58 6.33 -12.97
N GLY A 487 5.10 7.19 -12.06
CA GLY A 487 3.73 7.72 -12.11
C GLY A 487 3.64 9.23 -12.30
N ILE A 488 4.76 9.98 -12.16
CA ILE A 488 4.81 11.44 -12.23
C ILE A 488 5.56 11.86 -13.49
N SER A 489 4.87 12.54 -14.41
CA SER A 489 5.46 13.10 -15.63
C SER A 489 6.02 14.49 -15.38
N ARG A 490 5.24 15.34 -14.69
CA ARG A 490 5.58 16.74 -14.44
C ARG A 490 4.91 17.25 -13.17
N ILE A 491 5.59 18.10 -12.42
CA ILE A 491 5.02 18.86 -11.31
C ILE A 491 5.24 20.34 -11.60
N ARG A 492 4.20 21.15 -11.48
CA ARG A 492 4.23 22.60 -11.72
C ARG A 492 3.38 23.36 -10.72
N THR A 493 3.60 24.64 -10.56
CA THR A 493 2.66 25.51 -9.84
C THR A 493 1.38 25.74 -10.68
N PRO A 494 0.26 26.17 -10.07
CA PRO A 494 -0.92 26.62 -10.80
C PRO A 494 -0.61 27.72 -11.83
N GLN A 495 0.38 28.58 -11.55
CA GLN A 495 0.85 29.65 -12.44
C GLN A 495 1.75 29.16 -13.59
N GLY A 496 2.07 27.86 -13.63
CA GLY A 496 2.78 27.23 -14.75
C GLY A 496 4.29 27.07 -14.56
N ARG A 497 4.86 27.48 -13.43
CA ARG A 497 6.28 27.25 -13.14
C ARG A 497 6.54 25.76 -12.95
N VAL A 498 7.41 25.17 -13.75
CA VAL A 498 7.79 23.75 -13.63
C VAL A 498 8.72 23.58 -12.43
N ILE A 499 8.36 22.66 -11.54
CA ILE A 499 9.11 22.28 -10.33
C ILE A 499 9.90 21.00 -10.59
N TYR A 500 9.26 20.04 -11.27
CA TYR A 500 9.88 18.78 -11.66
C TYR A 500 9.36 18.36 -13.04
N GLN A 501 10.25 17.80 -13.85
CA GLN A 501 9.91 17.17 -15.12
C GLN A 501 10.71 15.86 -15.20
N ARG A 502 10.02 14.75 -15.47
CA ARG A 502 10.71 13.48 -15.70
C ARG A 502 11.54 13.59 -16.97
N GLU A 503 12.84 13.40 -16.83
CA GLU A 503 13.71 13.20 -17.98
C GLU A 503 13.44 11.81 -18.58
N THR A 504 13.16 11.76 -19.87
CA THR A 504 13.08 10.50 -20.60
C THR A 504 14.51 10.06 -20.94
N GLY A 505 15.17 9.41 -19.98
CA GLY A 505 16.48 8.80 -20.23
C GLY A 505 16.37 7.65 -21.22
N GLN A 506 17.39 7.44 -22.04
CA GLN A 506 17.51 6.21 -22.83
C GLN A 506 17.78 5.04 -21.89
N SER A 507 16.72 4.32 -21.58
CA SER A 507 16.76 3.00 -20.97
C SER A 507 17.74 2.08 -21.72
N GLY A 508 18.76 1.58 -21.03
CA GLY A 508 19.73 0.65 -21.63
C GLY A 508 19.10 -0.65 -22.12
N GLN A 509 19.70 -1.24 -23.15
CA GLN A 509 19.33 -2.58 -23.65
C GLN A 509 19.64 -3.62 -22.57
N ALA A 510 18.63 -4.38 -22.15
CA ALA A 510 18.69 -5.34 -21.07
C ALA A 510 18.58 -6.79 -21.54
N ILE A 511 17.98 -7.03 -22.70
CA ILE A 511 17.91 -8.33 -23.36
C ILE A 511 18.24 -8.13 -24.83
N ASN A 512 19.25 -8.84 -25.35
CA ASN A 512 19.60 -8.81 -26.76
C ASN A 512 18.96 -9.98 -27.51
N ASN A 513 19.00 -9.91 -28.84
CA ASN A 513 18.70 -11.06 -29.68
C ASN A 513 19.91 -12.01 -29.78
N PRO A 514 19.67 -13.33 -29.92
CA PRO A 514 18.38 -13.99 -30.17
C PRO A 514 17.56 -14.32 -28.90
N SER A 515 18.08 -14.07 -27.70
CA SER A 515 17.44 -14.44 -26.43
C SER A 515 16.05 -13.83 -26.27
N LEU A 516 15.85 -12.55 -26.61
CA LEU A 516 14.54 -11.90 -26.56
C LEU A 516 13.54 -12.56 -27.51
N TYR A 517 13.93 -12.79 -28.77
CA TYR A 517 13.11 -13.47 -29.76
C TYR A 517 12.63 -14.85 -29.28
N TYR A 518 13.54 -15.68 -28.75
CA TYR A 518 13.21 -16.99 -28.19
C TYR A 518 12.29 -16.90 -26.97
N MET A 519 12.53 -15.97 -26.05
CA MET A 519 11.66 -15.78 -24.88
C MET A 519 10.24 -15.39 -25.30
N ASN A 520 10.09 -14.44 -26.23
CA ASN A 520 8.79 -14.04 -26.74
C ASN A 520 8.07 -15.18 -27.47
N GLN A 521 8.78 -16.01 -28.23
CA GLN A 521 8.22 -17.22 -28.83
C GLN A 521 7.68 -18.20 -27.77
N MET A 522 8.48 -18.50 -26.74
CA MET A 522 8.09 -19.44 -25.69
C MET A 522 6.92 -18.90 -24.84
N LEU A 523 6.90 -17.61 -24.51
CA LEU A 523 5.84 -16.97 -23.71
C LEU A 523 4.52 -16.81 -24.47
N ARG A 524 4.55 -16.67 -25.81
CA ARG A 524 3.34 -16.83 -26.65
C ARG A 524 2.78 -18.25 -26.54
N GLY A 525 3.63 -19.28 -26.48
CA GLY A 525 3.25 -20.68 -26.28
C GLY A 525 2.44 -20.93 -25.01
N VAL A 526 2.70 -20.16 -23.94
CA VAL A 526 1.91 -20.21 -22.70
C VAL A 526 0.44 -19.82 -22.94
N MET A 527 0.20 -18.86 -23.83
CA MET A 527 -1.12 -18.34 -24.15
C MET A 527 -1.88 -19.23 -25.13
N THR A 528 -1.19 -19.89 -26.05
CA THR A 528 -1.82 -20.68 -27.13
C THR A 528 -2.06 -22.14 -26.74
N SER A 529 -1.10 -22.78 -26.08
CA SER A 529 -1.13 -24.20 -25.75
C SER A 529 -0.83 -24.52 -24.28
N GLY A 530 -0.67 -23.49 -23.45
CA GLY A 530 -0.16 -23.62 -22.09
C GLY A 530 -1.12 -23.20 -20.99
N THR A 531 -0.53 -22.93 -19.82
CA THR A 531 -1.27 -22.57 -18.59
C THR A 531 -1.97 -21.21 -18.64
N GLY A 532 -1.69 -20.39 -19.66
CA GLY A 532 -2.29 -19.07 -19.88
C GLY A 532 -3.46 -19.04 -20.85
N ARG A 533 -3.89 -20.19 -21.39
CA ARG A 533 -4.96 -20.26 -22.41
C ARG A 533 -6.26 -19.54 -22.02
N GLY A 534 -6.63 -19.55 -20.74
CA GLY A 534 -7.81 -18.85 -20.24
C GLY A 534 -7.76 -17.32 -20.39
N ALA A 535 -6.54 -16.74 -20.49
CA ALA A 535 -6.32 -15.32 -20.68
C ALA A 535 -6.20 -14.90 -22.16
N ALA A 536 -6.15 -15.84 -23.10
CA ALA A 536 -6.01 -15.52 -24.52
C ALA A 536 -7.22 -14.73 -25.06
N ILE A 537 -6.94 -13.79 -25.96
CA ILE A 537 -7.91 -12.96 -26.68
C ILE A 537 -7.68 -13.17 -28.17
N THR A 538 -8.72 -13.59 -28.89
CA THR A 538 -8.64 -13.93 -30.32
C THR A 538 -8.15 -12.75 -31.16
N GLY A 539 -7.23 -13.02 -32.10
CA GLY A 539 -6.71 -12.02 -33.04
C GLY A 539 -5.72 -11.02 -32.42
N ARG A 540 -5.22 -11.27 -31.21
CA ARG A 540 -4.26 -10.40 -30.52
C ARG A 540 -2.94 -11.14 -30.28
N ASP A 541 -1.82 -10.47 -30.54
CA ASP A 541 -0.48 -10.98 -30.22
C ASP A 541 -0.21 -10.76 -28.72
N LEU A 542 -0.31 -11.83 -27.95
CA LEU A 542 -0.24 -11.84 -26.50
C LEU A 542 0.75 -12.90 -26.02
N ALA A 543 1.50 -12.55 -24.99
CA ALA A 543 2.41 -13.45 -24.30
C ALA A 543 2.26 -13.26 -22.79
N GLY A 544 2.65 -14.26 -22.01
CA GLY A 544 2.54 -14.14 -20.56
C GLY A 544 2.89 -15.40 -19.81
N LYS A 545 2.71 -15.33 -18.49
CA LYS A 545 2.99 -16.43 -17.59
C LYS A 545 2.02 -16.43 -16.41
N SER A 546 1.47 -17.62 -16.12
CA SER A 546 0.76 -17.87 -14.88
C SER A 546 1.73 -18.28 -13.76
N GLY A 547 1.41 -17.89 -12.53
CA GLY A 547 2.10 -18.28 -11.31
C GLY A 547 1.11 -18.76 -10.24
N THR A 548 1.45 -19.83 -9.54
CA THR A 548 0.70 -20.34 -8.39
C THR A 548 1.72 -20.84 -7.38
N THR A 549 1.55 -20.50 -6.10
CA THR A 549 2.35 -21.11 -5.03
C THR A 549 1.86 -22.51 -4.72
N SER A 550 2.74 -23.38 -4.23
CA SER A 550 2.39 -24.79 -3.94
C SER A 550 1.35 -24.95 -2.83
N ASP A 551 1.19 -23.95 -1.99
CA ASP A 551 0.22 -23.89 -0.88
C ASP A 551 -1.04 -23.07 -1.22
N TYR A 552 -1.22 -22.67 -2.49
CA TYR A 552 -2.39 -21.94 -2.98
C TYR A 552 -2.69 -20.62 -2.26
N LYS A 553 -1.67 -20.00 -1.66
CA LYS A 553 -1.79 -18.70 -0.99
C LYS A 553 -1.75 -17.53 -1.96
N ASP A 554 -0.93 -17.65 -3.00
CA ASP A 554 -0.75 -16.60 -4.01
C ASP A 554 -0.99 -17.14 -5.41
N ALA A 555 -1.77 -16.40 -6.19
CA ALA A 555 -2.02 -16.67 -7.59
C ALA A 555 -1.70 -15.42 -8.43
N TRP A 556 -0.96 -15.64 -9.51
CA TRP A 556 -0.43 -14.59 -10.37
C TRP A 556 -0.75 -14.83 -11.84
N PHE A 557 -0.97 -13.74 -12.55
CA PHE A 557 -0.90 -13.73 -14.01
C PHE A 557 -0.20 -12.46 -14.45
N VAL A 558 0.89 -12.61 -15.20
CA VAL A 558 1.62 -11.49 -15.79
C VAL A 558 1.62 -11.70 -17.30
N GLY A 559 1.00 -10.79 -18.03
CA GLY A 559 0.84 -10.90 -19.46
C GLY A 559 1.02 -9.56 -20.16
N TYR A 560 1.34 -9.60 -21.44
CA TYR A 560 1.72 -8.43 -22.21
C TYR A 560 1.38 -8.57 -23.70
N THR A 561 1.38 -7.42 -24.36
CA THR A 561 1.36 -7.25 -25.81
C THR A 561 2.48 -6.27 -26.20
N GLY A 562 2.61 -5.88 -27.47
CA GLY A 562 3.66 -4.94 -27.88
C GLY A 562 3.57 -3.62 -27.12
N GLY A 563 4.58 -3.33 -26.30
CA GLY A 563 4.71 -2.10 -25.52
C GLY A 563 3.70 -1.92 -24.38
N PHE A 564 3.05 -2.99 -23.89
CA PHE A 564 2.13 -2.88 -22.75
C PHE A 564 2.05 -4.17 -21.93
N VAL A 565 2.30 -4.04 -20.62
CA VAL A 565 2.31 -5.15 -19.65
C VAL A 565 1.23 -4.96 -18.60
N THR A 566 0.68 -6.07 -18.10
CA THR A 566 -0.15 -6.06 -16.90
C THR A 566 0.18 -7.24 -16.01
N ALA A 567 0.47 -6.95 -14.74
CA ALA A 567 0.63 -7.94 -13.67
C ALA A 567 -0.60 -7.94 -12.78
N VAL A 568 -1.12 -9.13 -12.48
CA VAL A 568 -2.24 -9.34 -11.57
C VAL A 568 -1.85 -10.36 -10.51
N TRP A 569 -2.12 -10.01 -9.25
CA TRP A 569 -2.04 -10.90 -8.09
C TRP A 569 -3.40 -11.04 -7.42
N VAL A 570 -3.68 -12.21 -6.88
CA VAL A 570 -4.85 -12.53 -6.07
C VAL A 570 -4.41 -13.35 -4.87
N GLY A 571 -4.94 -13.03 -3.69
CA GLY A 571 -4.59 -13.73 -2.44
C GLY A 571 -5.34 -13.21 -1.20
N LYS A 572 -4.83 -13.58 -0.04
CA LYS A 572 -5.32 -13.16 1.29
C LYS A 572 -4.22 -12.52 2.12
N ASP A 573 -4.56 -11.57 2.99
CA ASP A 573 -3.58 -10.91 3.87
C ASP A 573 -3.06 -11.80 4.99
N ASP A 574 -3.88 -12.73 5.46
CA ASP A 574 -3.53 -13.70 6.49
C ASP A 574 -2.66 -14.86 5.97
N ASN A 575 -2.28 -14.84 4.67
CA ASN A 575 -1.52 -15.91 4.01
C ASN A 575 -2.19 -17.30 4.12
N THR A 576 -3.51 -17.37 4.27
CA THR A 576 -4.21 -18.67 4.21
C THR A 576 -4.53 -19.05 2.76
N ALA A 577 -4.65 -20.35 2.53
CA ALA A 577 -4.85 -20.90 1.19
C ALA A 577 -6.22 -20.56 0.61
N MET A 578 -6.26 -20.33 -0.70
CA MET A 578 -7.49 -20.22 -1.49
C MET A 578 -7.87 -21.57 -2.11
N ARG A 579 -9.17 -21.80 -2.34
CA ARG A 579 -9.69 -23.08 -2.84
C ARG A 579 -9.72 -23.13 -4.36
N GLY A 580 -8.76 -23.83 -4.95
CA GLY A 580 -8.72 -24.06 -6.40
C GLY A 580 -8.42 -22.80 -7.22
N VAL A 581 -7.84 -21.78 -6.59
CA VAL A 581 -7.39 -20.55 -7.27
C VAL A 581 -5.96 -20.76 -7.73
N THR A 582 -5.72 -20.55 -9.02
CA THR A 582 -4.41 -20.71 -9.67
C THR A 582 -4.14 -19.50 -10.54
N GLY A 583 -2.89 -19.33 -10.99
CA GLY A 583 -2.55 -18.26 -11.93
C GLY A 583 -3.35 -18.28 -13.24
N GLY A 584 -3.86 -19.45 -13.66
CA GLY A 584 -4.69 -19.59 -14.86
C GLY A 584 -6.19 -19.34 -14.65
N SER A 585 -6.63 -19.07 -13.41
CA SER A 585 -8.06 -18.87 -13.09
C SER A 585 -8.39 -17.41 -12.76
N SER A 586 -8.47 -17.03 -11.49
CA SER A 586 -8.91 -15.69 -11.06
C SER A 586 -8.01 -14.56 -11.59
N PRO A 587 -6.68 -14.56 -11.41
CA PRO A 587 -5.82 -13.49 -11.93
C PRO A 587 -5.81 -13.42 -13.46
N ALA A 588 -5.83 -14.56 -14.17
CA ALA A 588 -5.97 -14.61 -15.64
C ALA A 588 -7.30 -14.00 -16.13
N ALA A 589 -8.40 -14.25 -15.42
CA ALA A 589 -9.71 -13.69 -15.75
C ALA A 589 -9.78 -12.17 -15.50
N ILE A 590 -9.16 -11.67 -14.43
CA ILE A 590 -9.00 -10.23 -14.19
C ILE A 590 -8.19 -9.60 -15.32
N TRP A 591 -7.03 -10.20 -15.64
CA TRP A 591 -6.14 -9.73 -16.70
C TRP A 591 -6.87 -9.66 -18.04
N LYS A 592 -7.58 -10.73 -18.42
CA LYS A 592 -8.34 -10.79 -19.67
C LYS A 592 -9.43 -9.73 -19.73
N GLY A 593 -10.25 -9.62 -18.68
CA GLY A 593 -11.33 -8.62 -18.64
C GLY A 593 -10.82 -7.19 -18.73
N PHE A 594 -9.64 -6.91 -18.15
CA PHE A 594 -8.98 -5.62 -18.29
C PHE A 594 -8.43 -5.40 -19.70
N MET A 595 -7.71 -6.38 -20.26
CA MET A 595 -7.09 -6.28 -21.57
C MET A 595 -8.09 -6.22 -22.72
N GLU A 596 -9.23 -6.90 -22.63
CA GLU A 596 -10.34 -6.78 -23.59
C GLU A 596 -10.86 -5.33 -23.67
N ALA A 597 -10.90 -4.62 -22.54
CA ALA A 597 -11.24 -3.20 -22.50
C ALA A 597 -10.07 -2.30 -22.94
N ALA A 598 -8.83 -2.65 -22.60
CA ALA A 598 -7.66 -1.81 -22.87
C ALA A 598 -7.21 -1.85 -24.35
N LEU A 599 -7.12 -3.05 -24.95
CA LEU A 599 -6.52 -3.25 -26.27
C LEU A 599 -7.09 -2.40 -27.41
N PRO A 600 -8.43 -2.17 -27.52
CA PRO A 600 -8.97 -1.28 -28.54
C PRO A 600 -8.50 0.18 -28.41
N ARG A 601 -8.07 0.60 -27.21
CA ARG A 601 -7.63 1.96 -26.91
C ARG A 601 -6.12 2.14 -27.03
N LEU A 602 -5.37 1.06 -26.84
CA LEU A 602 -3.91 1.09 -26.85
C LEU A 602 -3.32 1.14 -28.26
N ASN A 603 -4.07 0.72 -29.30
CA ASN A 603 -3.52 0.47 -30.63
C ASN A 603 -2.22 -0.34 -30.58
N ALA A 604 -2.19 -1.35 -29.70
CA ALA A 604 -0.97 -2.06 -29.36
C ALA A 604 -0.35 -2.71 -30.62
N PRO A 605 0.93 -2.43 -30.92
CA PRO A 605 1.63 -3.13 -31.99
C PRO A 605 1.80 -4.62 -31.64
N ARG A 606 2.26 -5.40 -32.62
CA ARG A 606 2.75 -6.75 -32.33
C ARG A 606 3.92 -6.67 -31.35
N ILE A 607 4.13 -7.74 -30.58
CA ILE A 607 5.27 -7.82 -29.67
C ILE A 607 6.55 -7.72 -30.53
N PRO A 608 7.46 -6.75 -30.26
CA PRO A 608 8.64 -6.54 -31.07
C PRO A 608 9.55 -7.77 -31.10
N ASP A 609 10.17 -8.02 -32.26
CA ASP A 609 11.14 -9.09 -32.43
C ASP A 609 12.49 -8.78 -31.76
N GLY A 610 12.70 -7.54 -31.29
CA GLY A 610 13.89 -7.10 -30.56
C GLY A 610 14.87 -6.27 -31.38
N PRO A 611 16.12 -6.08 -30.89
CA PRO A 611 17.19 -5.45 -31.65
C PRO A 611 17.63 -6.33 -32.83
N ALA A 612 18.55 -5.84 -33.68
CA ALA A 612 19.07 -6.64 -34.79
C ALA A 612 19.60 -8.01 -34.31
N MET A 613 19.34 -9.06 -35.09
CA MET A 613 19.95 -10.37 -34.84
C MET A 613 21.47 -10.25 -34.98
N PRO A 614 22.26 -11.07 -34.25
CA PRO A 614 23.69 -11.15 -34.47
C PRO A 614 24.02 -11.47 -35.93
N GLU A 615 25.14 -10.95 -36.42
CA GLU A 615 25.60 -11.22 -37.78
C GLU A 615 25.83 -12.74 -37.98
N GLY A 616 25.34 -13.28 -39.09
CA GLY A 616 25.40 -14.71 -39.38
C GLY A 616 24.43 -15.58 -38.59
N TRP A 617 23.51 -15.01 -37.80
CA TRP A 617 22.49 -15.80 -37.10
C TRP A 617 21.52 -16.46 -38.10
N VAL A 618 21.37 -17.77 -37.99
CA VAL A 618 20.38 -18.56 -38.70
C VAL A 618 19.34 -19.07 -37.69
N ALA A 619 18.07 -19.02 -38.06
CA ALA A 619 17.03 -19.59 -37.21
C ALA A 619 17.29 -21.10 -37.02
N PRO A 620 17.15 -21.64 -35.80
CA PRO A 620 17.30 -23.07 -35.58
C PRO A 620 16.33 -23.83 -36.50
N ASP A 621 16.85 -24.73 -37.32
CA ASP A 621 16.07 -25.62 -38.19
C ASP A 621 16.27 -27.07 -37.73
N PRO A 622 15.46 -27.55 -36.76
CA PRO A 622 15.60 -28.90 -36.24
C PRO A 622 15.41 -29.99 -37.30
N VAL A 623 14.69 -29.68 -38.38
CA VAL A 623 14.44 -30.63 -39.48
C VAL A 623 15.60 -30.60 -40.47
N GLY A 624 16.10 -29.40 -40.81
CA GLY A 624 17.29 -29.22 -41.62
C GLY A 624 18.55 -29.81 -40.99
N ASP A 625 18.74 -29.63 -39.67
CA ASP A 625 19.87 -30.20 -38.93
C ASP A 625 19.79 -31.74 -38.90
N LEU A 626 18.59 -32.32 -38.70
CA LEU A 626 18.38 -33.77 -38.75
C LEU A 626 18.58 -34.35 -40.16
N MET A 627 18.25 -33.59 -41.22
CA MET A 627 18.47 -33.98 -42.61
C MET A 627 19.92 -33.79 -43.07
N SER A 628 20.63 -32.81 -42.50
CA SER A 628 22.06 -32.58 -42.76
C SER A 628 22.97 -33.60 -42.08
N GLY A 629 22.47 -34.25 -41.01
CA GLY A 629 23.13 -35.38 -40.34
C GLY A 629 22.95 -36.73 -41.04
N LEU A 630 22.41 -36.76 -42.27
CA LEU A 630 22.29 -37.96 -43.09
C LEU A 630 23.24 -37.85 -44.30
N ASP A 631 24.04 -38.89 -44.55
CA ASP A 631 24.85 -38.97 -45.76
C ASP A 631 23.98 -39.18 -47.02
N GLN A 632 24.58 -39.20 -48.22
CA GLN A 632 23.87 -39.41 -49.49
C GLN A 632 23.11 -40.76 -49.57
N ASN A 633 23.32 -41.66 -48.60
CA ASN A 633 22.69 -42.97 -48.50
C ASN A 633 21.68 -43.07 -47.33
N GLY A 634 21.40 -41.97 -46.62
CA GLY A 634 20.39 -41.92 -45.55
C GLY A 634 20.85 -42.54 -44.23
N LEU A 635 22.16 -42.63 -43.99
CA LEU A 635 22.72 -43.13 -42.72
C LEU A 635 23.11 -41.95 -41.80
N PRO A 636 22.89 -42.06 -40.47
CA PRO A 636 23.31 -41.04 -39.52
C PRO A 636 24.83 -40.86 -39.54
N VAL A 637 25.29 -39.63 -39.77
CA VAL A 637 26.68 -39.23 -39.56
C VAL A 637 26.88 -39.07 -38.05
N GLU A 638 27.85 -39.77 -37.46
CA GLU A 638 28.10 -39.67 -36.01
C GLU A 638 28.40 -38.20 -35.62
N PRO A 639 27.77 -37.67 -34.56
CA PRO A 639 28.09 -36.35 -34.08
C PRO A 639 29.51 -36.33 -33.51
N VAL A 640 30.34 -35.42 -34.02
CA VAL A 640 31.64 -35.10 -33.41
C VAL A 640 31.36 -34.43 -32.07
N ASP A 641 31.86 -35.02 -30.98
CA ASP A 641 31.76 -34.48 -29.63
C ASP A 641 32.51 -33.14 -29.53
N PRO A 642 31.85 -32.00 -29.28
CA PRO A 642 32.53 -30.70 -29.13
C PRO A 642 33.43 -30.62 -27.89
N LEU A 643 33.37 -31.60 -26.97
CA LEU A 643 34.18 -31.67 -25.75
C LEU A 643 35.44 -32.52 -25.88
N LEU A 644 35.67 -33.18 -27.02
CA LEU A 644 36.93 -33.84 -27.35
C LEU A 644 37.61 -33.02 -28.45
N GLY A 645 38.42 -32.05 -28.02
CA GLY A 645 39.19 -31.20 -28.93
C GLY A 645 40.08 -32.02 -29.87
N GLU A 646 40.04 -31.68 -31.16
CA GLU A 646 41.06 -32.09 -32.11
C GLU A 646 42.45 -31.65 -31.62
N PRO A 647 43.49 -32.48 -31.75
CA PRO A 647 44.82 -32.14 -31.28
C PRO A 647 45.36 -30.91 -32.01
N TYR A 648 45.89 -30.00 -31.22
CA TYR A 648 46.63 -28.82 -31.63
C TYR A 648 47.71 -29.21 -32.66
N VAL A 649 47.58 -28.72 -33.90
CA VAL A 649 48.66 -28.75 -34.88
C VAL A 649 49.47 -27.46 -34.68
N GLU A 650 50.72 -27.59 -34.22
CA GLU A 650 51.67 -26.48 -34.18
C GLU A 650 51.90 -25.95 -35.60
N ASP A 651 51.62 -24.66 -35.81
CA ASP A 651 52.12 -23.91 -36.97
C ASP A 651 53.45 -23.24 -36.57
N PRO A 652 54.60 -23.65 -37.12
CA PRO A 652 55.90 -23.17 -36.67
C PRO A 652 56.30 -21.90 -37.42
N GLU A 653 55.58 -20.79 -37.24
CA GLU A 653 56.07 -19.47 -37.70
C GLU A 653 55.30 -18.29 -37.08
N ALA A 654 55.58 -17.97 -35.82
CA ALA A 654 55.23 -16.67 -35.23
C ALA A 654 56.39 -16.14 -34.37
N GLN A 655 57.14 -15.20 -34.95
CA GLN A 655 58.27 -14.54 -34.30
C GLN A 655 57.80 -13.71 -33.09
N VAL A 656 58.50 -13.93 -31.97
CA VAL A 656 58.35 -13.20 -30.71
C VAL A 656 58.76 -11.74 -30.88
N GLN A 657 57.81 -10.81 -30.72
CA GLN A 657 58.11 -9.41 -30.40
C GLN A 657 57.93 -9.19 -28.89
N GLN A 658 59.01 -8.78 -28.23
CA GLN A 658 59.05 -8.43 -26.81
C GLN A 658 58.27 -7.11 -26.55
N PRO A 659 57.53 -6.98 -25.43
CA PRO A 659 56.89 -5.73 -25.06
C PRO A 659 57.86 -4.78 -24.32
N SER A 660 57.87 -3.52 -24.76
CA SER A 660 58.57 -2.39 -24.11
C SER A 660 57.96 -2.02 -22.75
N PRO A 661 58.74 -1.52 -21.77
CA PRO A 661 58.26 -1.27 -20.41
C PRO A 661 57.49 0.07 -20.31
N LYS A 662 56.28 0.03 -19.73
CA LYS A 662 55.51 1.24 -19.36
C LYS A 662 55.91 1.73 -17.96
N GLN A 663 56.08 3.04 -17.85
CA GLN A 663 56.48 3.80 -16.66
C GLN A 663 55.51 3.67 -15.46
N PRO A 664 55.97 3.89 -14.21
CA PRO A 664 55.14 3.79 -13.02
C PRO A 664 54.26 5.04 -12.82
N THR A 665 52.95 4.86 -12.70
CA THR A 665 52.01 5.88 -12.23
C THR A 665 51.86 5.83 -10.71
N PHE A 666 52.17 6.95 -10.05
CA PHE A 666 51.96 7.17 -8.62
C PHE A 666 50.46 7.15 -8.25
N ARG A 667 50.11 6.45 -7.16
CA ARG A 667 48.79 6.55 -6.50
C ARG A 667 48.85 7.55 -5.34
N PRO A 668 47.88 8.46 -5.17
CA PRO A 668 47.74 9.24 -3.94
C PRO A 668 47.17 8.37 -2.82
N THR A 669 47.80 8.42 -1.64
CA THR A 669 47.36 7.79 -0.39
C THR A 669 46.24 8.59 0.28
N SER A 670 45.15 7.92 0.68
CA SER A 670 44.15 8.46 1.60
C SER A 670 44.52 8.17 3.06
N PRO A 671 44.16 9.02 4.04
CA PRO A 671 44.61 8.89 5.45
C PRO A 671 43.83 7.83 6.25
N GLN A 672 44.54 7.13 7.13
CA GLN A 672 44.01 6.20 8.15
C GLN A 672 43.16 6.90 9.23
N PRO A 673 42.11 6.25 9.78
CA PRO A 673 41.44 6.70 10.99
C PRO A 673 42.11 6.16 12.27
N SER A 674 42.21 7.03 13.28
CA SER A 674 42.77 6.80 14.62
C SER A 674 41.97 5.79 15.48
N PRO A 675 42.60 5.13 16.48
CA PRO A 675 41.96 4.06 17.27
C PRO A 675 41.15 4.58 18.47
N LYS A 676 40.03 3.91 18.77
CA LYS A 676 39.24 4.11 20.01
C LYS A 676 39.84 3.32 21.19
N PRO A 677 39.68 3.78 22.45
CA PRO A 677 40.33 3.16 23.60
C PRO A 677 39.60 1.94 24.16
N MET A 678 40.40 1.02 24.70
CA MET A 678 40.06 -0.21 25.44
C MET A 678 39.12 0.00 26.62
N GLN A 679 38.19 -0.95 26.82
CA GLN A 679 37.56 -1.20 28.12
C GLN A 679 37.70 -2.68 28.49
N ARG A 680 38.02 -2.91 29.76
CA ARG A 680 38.58 -4.11 30.39
C ARG A 680 37.61 -5.31 30.47
N ASP A 681 38.18 -6.50 30.31
CA ASP A 681 37.66 -7.80 30.79
C ASP A 681 37.54 -7.80 32.32
N THR A 682 36.53 -8.42 32.96
CA THR A 682 36.39 -9.86 33.31
C THR A 682 35.23 -9.98 34.36
N PRO A 683 34.81 -11.17 34.89
CA PRO A 683 34.42 -12.40 34.19
C PRO A 683 33.18 -13.12 34.82
N ASN A 684 32.64 -14.08 34.07
CA ASN A 684 32.11 -15.40 34.46
C ASN A 684 31.08 -15.57 35.62
N GLN A 685 29.92 -16.17 35.33
CA GLN A 685 29.38 -17.33 36.07
C GLN A 685 28.06 -17.85 35.45
N GLN A 686 28.11 -19.08 34.92
CA GLN A 686 27.00 -20.05 34.91
C GLN A 686 27.00 -20.79 36.27
N PRO A 687 25.85 -21.30 36.79
CA PRO A 687 25.32 -22.59 36.29
C PRO A 687 23.78 -22.80 36.36
N GLU A 688 23.37 -23.77 35.53
CA GLU A 688 22.28 -24.78 35.60
C GLU A 688 21.03 -24.64 36.50
N GLY A 689 19.88 -25.06 35.94
CA GLY A 689 18.71 -25.54 36.71
C GLY A 689 17.45 -25.81 35.87
N ARG A 690 17.02 -27.08 35.76
CA ARG A 690 15.78 -27.55 35.09
C ARG A 690 14.52 -27.40 35.98
N GLN A 691 13.44 -26.85 35.40
CA GLN A 691 11.97 -27.17 35.46
C GLN A 691 11.24 -27.42 36.82
N PRO A 692 9.87 -27.39 36.95
CA PRO A 692 8.77 -27.22 35.97
C PRO A 692 7.59 -26.26 36.39
N GLU A 693 6.59 -26.16 35.51
CA GLU A 693 5.13 -25.96 35.78
C GLU A 693 4.57 -24.59 36.28
N ARG A 694 3.75 -23.90 35.44
CA ARG A 694 2.26 -23.86 35.54
C ARG A 694 1.58 -22.88 34.57
N LYS A 695 0.35 -23.29 34.20
CA LYS A 695 -0.69 -22.65 33.40
C LYS A 695 -0.99 -21.18 33.75
N GLY A 696 -1.39 -20.40 32.74
CA GLY A 696 -2.14 -19.17 32.90
C GLY A 696 -2.46 -18.53 31.54
N ASP A 697 -3.73 -18.59 31.16
CA ASP A 697 -4.32 -17.97 29.97
C ASP A 697 -4.06 -16.45 29.88
N ALA A 698 -3.81 -15.94 28.68
CA ALA A 698 -4.09 -14.57 28.26
C ALA A 698 -4.21 -14.56 26.73
N LEU A 699 -5.42 -14.40 26.19
CA LEU A 699 -6.02 -13.10 25.85
C LEU A 699 -5.21 -12.33 24.80
N PHE A 700 -5.78 -12.36 23.58
CA PHE A 700 -5.79 -11.30 22.58
C PHE A 700 -5.08 -10.00 22.98
N PHE A 701 -4.13 -9.55 22.15
CA PHE A 701 -4.26 -8.34 21.33
C PHE A 701 -3.36 -8.45 20.09
#